data_AF-A0A0Q6LUP3-F1
#
_entry.id   AF-A0A0Q6LUP3-F1
#
_cell.length_a   1.000
_cell.length_b   1.000
_cell.length_c   1.000
_cell.angle_alpha   90.00
_cell.angle_beta   90.00
_cell.angle_gamma   90.00
#
_symmetry.space_group_name_H-M   'P 1'
#
loop_
_entity.id
_entity.type
_entity.pdbx_description
1 polymer ?
#
loop_
_entity_poly.entity_id
_entity_poly.type
_entity_poly.pdbx_seq_one_letter_code
_entity_poly.pdbx_strand_id
1 'polypeptide(L)'
;MRMPGMTRLSLCRVLVGVILAILGVGAHAGDECAPERIVGIARLWSAVRWQHLNLSASEVDWDRSLAEALPALCAARNDRELRVVVDRMMLPLHDPFYRVTSAGSRLFVKPVLGLDELVEWMPGDVALLHLHQGMSYSRAGNSFDARLERAVASLAARAKAMVIDLRPVNQHDFLDANALESVLAHFIDTDLWLPGERSLVRSDFRFDPDTFVGGRRSGVFVQNSRVLHPAVAARRIPMAMLVDAGTQLPAVALSLQKHGAAKVFSVGAALPRAGRVEMVALDAGLGIQFSVGDYVFDDGTQLAAVDGSIPDDRRSAATAPSVGVAVASLATGADGGVPPVYQRVPATVRARGVDPRVERGLPDLQWRRVAAIKYWSTADAVIPTDQRLPAAVSAEALVKVFNAMAAAETPGRYIEALAVFTVALADTHAQLTGAMASDHFGRGTIAIRLKRVEGRYLVVAKTAGLVPRSAALEVGDEVLGIDGVPLQVAIDRRLPLIGGSTEAARERDVLRSLLRGPAGSVVDLSVIGPSGGVRSVKLDRSGSSFHQEEAPSGPSYRRLAGDVGYVDLVNLLPDRVDAMFEALGTCRALILDLRGYPKGSVQAVARRLNRIGGTQGPVFSQRLVAASGSGQDSTEVVPVGFDATHAPYAGRIVVLTSIEGQSATEHAVLVLEAAAPITVVGEPTTGTNGEIAVDVLPGGVNVTMTTMDVRHADGTRLQRVGIQPHVVVHQTIDGVRSGRDEPLEAAQQLLSVARQN
;
A
#
# COMPACT_ATOMS: atom_id res chain seq x y z
N MET A 1 -15.04 -30.21 27.94
CA MET A 1 -16.21 -29.35 27.61
C MET A 1 -15.67 -28.00 27.10
N ARG A 2 -16.35 -27.30 26.19
CA ARG A 2 -15.77 -26.12 25.49
C ARG A 2 -15.60 -24.90 26.40
N MET A 3 -14.46 -24.21 26.31
CA MET A 3 -14.34 -22.79 26.69
C MET A 3 -14.74 -21.89 25.51
N PRO A 4 -15.34 -20.71 25.74
CA PRO A 4 -15.62 -19.72 24.70
C PRO A 4 -14.37 -18.90 24.38
N GLY A 5 -14.13 -18.61 23.10
CA GLY A 5 -12.98 -17.81 22.65
C GLY A 5 -13.23 -16.30 22.75
N MET A 6 -12.27 -15.56 23.31
CA MET A 6 -12.21 -14.10 23.16
C MET A 6 -11.75 -13.73 21.75
N THR A 7 -12.52 -12.92 21.03
CA THR A 7 -12.20 -12.50 19.65
C THR A 7 -11.18 -11.35 19.63
N ARG A 8 -10.32 -11.33 18.60
CA ARG A 8 -9.14 -10.44 18.51
C ARG A 8 -9.43 -8.93 18.58
N LEU A 9 -10.66 -8.47 18.35
CA LEU A 9 -11.03 -7.05 18.34
C LEU A 9 -10.79 -6.32 19.68
N SER A 10 -10.88 -7.02 20.82
CA SER A 10 -10.78 -6.37 22.13
C SER A 10 -9.38 -5.85 22.46
N LEU A 11 -8.31 -6.47 21.94
CA LEU A 11 -6.93 -6.05 22.25
C LEU A 11 -6.61 -4.67 21.64
N CYS A 12 -7.01 -4.43 20.38
CA CYS A 12 -6.76 -3.15 19.70
C CYS A 12 -7.41 -1.97 20.44
N ARG A 13 -8.63 -2.15 20.99
CA ARG A 13 -9.31 -1.10 21.76
C ARG A 13 -8.61 -0.75 23.07
N VAL A 14 -8.05 -1.75 23.77
CA VAL A 14 -7.30 -1.52 25.01
C VAL A 14 -5.97 -0.81 24.74
N LEU A 15 -5.22 -1.26 23.72
CA LEU A 15 -3.92 -0.68 23.36
C LEU A 15 -4.02 0.80 22.91
N VAL A 16 -5.07 1.15 22.18
CA VAL A 16 -5.36 2.54 21.78
C VAL A 16 -5.85 3.40 22.95
N GLY A 17 -6.48 2.81 23.97
CA GLY A 17 -6.98 3.53 25.15
C GLY A 17 -5.87 4.03 26.08
N VAL A 18 -4.81 3.25 26.28
CA VAL A 18 -3.72 3.59 27.23
C VAL A 18 -2.91 4.81 26.77
N ILE A 19 -2.74 5.02 25.45
CA ILE A 19 -1.95 6.13 24.89
C ILE A 19 -2.59 7.50 25.22
N LEU A 20 -3.93 7.57 25.30
CA LEU A 20 -4.66 8.80 25.58
C LEU A 20 -4.39 9.38 26.98
N ALA A 21 -3.83 8.61 27.92
CA ALA A 21 -3.48 9.10 29.26
C ALA A 21 -2.17 9.90 29.31
N ILE A 22 -1.34 9.85 28.26
CA ILE A 22 0.02 10.47 28.22
C ILE A 22 -0.01 11.84 27.48
N LEU A 23 -1.08 12.11 26.75
CA LEU A 23 -1.38 13.38 26.10
C LEU A 23 -2.53 14.06 26.85
N GLY A 24 -2.22 14.92 27.81
CA GLY A 24 -3.22 15.63 28.62
C GLY A 24 -4.04 16.62 27.78
N VAL A 25 -5.22 16.20 27.30
CA VAL A 25 -6.09 17.02 26.45
C VAL A 25 -6.87 18.03 27.30
N GLY A 26 -6.40 19.28 27.31
CA GLY A 26 -7.25 20.45 27.52
C GLY A 26 -7.71 20.98 26.16
N ALA A 27 -9.00 20.88 25.85
CA ALA A 27 -9.53 21.30 24.54
C ALA A 27 -9.77 22.82 24.49
N HIS A 28 -9.20 23.50 23.49
CA HIS A 28 -9.59 24.87 23.12
C HIS A 28 -10.66 24.83 22.01
N ALA A 29 -11.87 25.27 22.34
CA ALA A 29 -13.08 25.10 21.53
C ALA A 29 -13.19 26.06 20.32
N GLY A 30 -12.14 26.13 19.49
CA GLY A 30 -12.09 27.00 18.30
C GLY A 30 -11.46 26.41 17.04
N ASP A 31 -10.76 25.27 17.13
CA ASP A 31 -9.82 24.79 16.09
C ASP A 31 -10.02 23.30 15.69
N GLU A 32 -11.13 22.70 16.13
CA GLU A 32 -11.41 21.27 15.90
C GLU A 32 -12.03 20.99 14.53
N CYS A 33 -11.30 20.23 13.72
CA CYS A 33 -11.76 19.73 12.43
C CYS A 33 -12.67 18.51 12.66
N ALA A 34 -13.83 18.46 12.01
CA ALA A 34 -14.77 17.34 12.18
C ALA A 34 -14.11 15.99 11.79
N PRO A 35 -14.26 14.91 12.59
CA PRO A 35 -13.61 13.61 12.32
C PRO A 35 -13.88 13.06 10.92
N GLU A 36 -15.13 13.14 10.46
CA GLU A 36 -15.58 12.72 9.14
C GLU A 36 -14.88 13.51 8.03
N ARG A 37 -14.71 14.81 8.24
CA ARG A 37 -14.03 15.72 7.31
C ARG A 37 -12.52 15.46 7.28
N ILE A 38 -11.86 15.17 8.41
CA ILE A 38 -10.44 14.76 8.42
C ILE A 38 -10.26 13.53 7.53
N VAL A 39 -11.13 12.53 7.65
CA VAL A 39 -11.11 11.30 6.83
C VAL A 39 -11.43 11.61 5.36
N GLY A 40 -12.38 12.48 5.06
CA GLY A 40 -12.72 12.90 3.70
C GLY A 40 -11.58 13.67 3.01
N ILE A 41 -10.94 14.60 3.71
CA ILE A 41 -9.76 15.35 3.24
C ILE A 41 -8.62 14.36 2.93
N ALA A 42 -8.34 13.44 3.86
CA ALA A 42 -7.27 12.47 3.70
C ALA A 42 -7.53 11.51 2.53
N ARG A 43 -8.77 11.06 2.35
CA ARG A 43 -9.18 10.26 1.18
C ARG A 43 -9.01 11.02 -0.12
N LEU A 44 -9.49 12.26 -0.22
CA LEU A 44 -9.35 13.09 -1.42
C LEU A 44 -7.87 13.28 -1.77
N TRP A 45 -7.07 13.66 -0.78
CA TRP A 45 -5.64 13.88 -0.96
C TRP A 45 -4.90 12.60 -1.38
N SER A 46 -5.21 11.46 -0.76
CA SER A 46 -4.62 10.15 -1.08
C SER A 46 -5.02 9.69 -2.49
N ALA A 47 -6.31 9.78 -2.81
CA ALA A 47 -6.85 9.33 -4.09
C ALA A 47 -6.24 10.10 -5.26
N VAL A 48 -6.22 11.44 -5.18
CA VAL A 48 -5.50 12.30 -6.13
C VAL A 48 -4.01 11.97 -6.16
N ARG A 49 -3.34 11.86 -4.99
CA ARG A 49 -1.90 11.53 -4.89
C ARG A 49 -1.54 10.30 -5.70
N TRP A 50 -2.31 9.23 -5.58
CA TRP A 50 -1.97 7.91 -6.13
C TRP A 50 -2.50 7.64 -7.53
N GLN A 51 -3.61 8.28 -7.94
CA GLN A 51 -4.29 7.99 -9.21
C GLN A 51 -4.22 9.13 -10.26
N HIS A 52 -4.07 10.40 -9.84
CA HIS A 52 -4.18 11.53 -10.78
C HIS A 52 -2.97 11.67 -11.70
N LEU A 53 -3.18 11.50 -13.02
CA LEU A 53 -2.11 11.47 -14.02
C LEU A 53 -1.19 12.71 -13.99
N ASN A 54 -1.74 13.92 -13.84
CA ASN A 54 -0.94 15.16 -13.87
C ASN A 54 0.06 15.28 -12.70
N LEU A 55 -0.16 14.62 -11.54
CA LEU A 55 0.83 14.58 -10.46
C LEU A 55 2.08 13.74 -10.82
N SER A 56 2.05 13.04 -11.95
CA SER A 56 3.20 12.29 -12.49
C SER A 56 3.81 12.98 -13.72
N ALA A 57 3.35 14.18 -14.08
CA ALA A 57 3.79 14.91 -15.27
C ALA A 57 4.08 16.41 -15.04
N SER A 58 3.64 16.98 -13.92
CA SER A 58 3.76 18.40 -13.58
C SER A 58 4.61 18.63 -12.33
N GLU A 59 4.95 19.89 -12.04
CA GLU A 59 5.74 20.25 -10.86
C GLU A 59 4.92 20.40 -9.56
N VAL A 60 3.62 20.11 -9.59
CA VAL A 60 2.65 20.37 -8.51
C VAL A 60 3.11 19.82 -7.15
N ASP A 61 3.20 20.73 -6.20
CA ASP A 61 3.47 20.49 -4.78
C ASP A 61 2.14 20.15 -4.07
N TRP A 62 1.79 18.85 -4.10
CA TRP A 62 0.50 18.37 -3.60
C TRP A 62 0.42 18.35 -2.07
N ASP A 63 1.55 18.19 -1.39
CA ASP A 63 1.65 18.34 0.06
C ASP A 63 1.34 19.80 0.47
N ARG A 64 1.92 20.80 -0.21
CA ARG A 64 1.61 22.24 -0.01
C ARG A 64 0.16 22.58 -0.31
N SER A 65 -0.38 22.05 -1.40
CA SER A 65 -1.78 22.31 -1.82
C SER A 65 -2.76 21.92 -0.70
N LEU A 66 -2.46 20.87 0.05
CA LEU A 66 -3.16 20.51 1.28
C LEU A 66 -2.79 21.41 2.47
N ALA A 67 -1.51 21.70 2.70
CA ALA A 67 -1.05 22.54 3.81
C ALA A 67 -1.73 23.93 3.82
N GLU A 68 -1.80 24.59 2.66
CA GLU A 68 -2.42 25.91 2.49
C GLU A 68 -3.96 25.86 2.62
N ALA A 69 -4.59 24.73 2.28
CA ALA A 69 -6.03 24.55 2.36
C ALA A 69 -6.53 24.14 3.76
N LEU A 70 -5.74 23.36 4.52
CA LEU A 70 -6.14 22.72 5.77
C LEU A 70 -6.81 23.65 6.81
N PRO A 71 -6.28 24.85 7.12
CA PRO A 71 -6.91 25.74 8.09
C PRO A 71 -8.34 26.13 7.67
N ALA A 72 -8.54 26.44 6.39
CA ALA A 72 -9.84 26.85 5.86
C ALA A 72 -10.80 25.66 5.67
N LEU A 73 -10.31 24.47 5.31
CA LEU A 73 -11.10 23.24 5.27
C LEU A 73 -11.69 22.89 6.65
N CYS A 74 -10.89 23.06 7.72
CA CYS A 74 -11.35 22.80 9.08
C CYS A 74 -12.27 23.90 9.62
N ALA A 75 -11.99 25.18 9.33
CA ALA A 75 -12.82 26.30 9.77
C ALA A 75 -14.17 26.45 9.04
N ALA A 76 -14.32 25.84 7.85
CA ALA A 76 -15.52 25.96 7.02
C ALA A 76 -16.79 25.39 7.69
N ARG A 77 -17.89 26.13 7.59
CA ARG A 77 -19.15 25.89 8.31
C ARG A 77 -20.28 25.37 7.42
N ASN A 78 -20.05 25.27 6.10
CA ASN A 78 -21.03 24.86 5.10
C ASN A 78 -20.35 24.48 3.76
N ASP A 79 -21.09 23.78 2.91
CA ASP A 79 -20.70 23.35 1.55
C ASP A 79 -20.13 24.46 0.68
N ARG A 80 -20.63 25.70 0.81
CA ARG A 80 -20.20 26.84 -0.02
C ARG A 80 -18.79 27.30 0.37
N GLU A 81 -18.49 27.35 1.66
CA GLU A 81 -17.15 27.61 2.17
C GLU A 81 -16.19 26.48 1.83
N LEU A 82 -16.58 25.22 2.09
CA LEU A 82 -15.79 24.04 1.73
C LEU A 82 -15.44 24.04 0.23
N ARG A 83 -16.44 24.24 -0.64
CA ARG A 83 -16.25 24.32 -2.08
C ARG A 83 -15.22 25.39 -2.48
N VAL A 84 -15.29 26.60 -1.94
CA VAL A 84 -14.34 27.67 -2.27
C VAL A 84 -12.89 27.31 -1.89
N VAL A 85 -12.70 26.50 -0.85
CA VAL A 85 -11.36 26.03 -0.45
C VAL A 85 -10.89 24.87 -1.33
N VAL A 86 -11.76 23.91 -1.66
CA VAL A 86 -11.40 22.77 -2.53
C VAL A 86 -11.19 23.20 -3.98
N ASP A 87 -11.99 24.13 -4.49
CA ASP A 87 -11.82 24.74 -5.82
C ASP A 87 -10.43 25.42 -5.95
N ARG A 88 -9.82 25.87 -4.84
CA ARG A 88 -8.43 26.37 -4.80
C ARG A 88 -7.42 25.25 -4.65
N MET A 89 -7.66 24.29 -3.75
CA MET A 89 -6.77 23.14 -3.50
C MET A 89 -6.55 22.31 -4.76
N MET A 90 -7.59 22.09 -5.57
CA MET A 90 -7.56 21.25 -6.77
C MET A 90 -7.08 22.02 -8.02
N LEU A 91 -7.05 23.35 -8.00
CA LEU A 91 -6.68 24.19 -9.15
C LEU A 91 -5.31 23.85 -9.78
N PRO A 92 -4.22 23.56 -9.02
CA PRO A 92 -2.92 23.24 -9.60
C PRO A 92 -2.90 21.96 -10.42
N LEU A 93 -3.87 21.05 -10.25
CA LEU A 93 -3.96 19.80 -11.01
C LEU A 93 -4.31 20.03 -12.48
N HIS A 94 -4.89 21.20 -12.81
CA HIS A 94 -5.39 21.55 -14.15
C HIS A 94 -6.35 20.50 -14.75
N ASP A 95 -7.14 19.83 -13.92
CA ASP A 95 -8.09 18.80 -14.33
C ASP A 95 -9.34 19.42 -15.02
N PRO A 96 -9.56 19.21 -16.34
CA PRO A 96 -10.72 19.74 -17.05
C PRO A 96 -12.05 19.09 -16.60
N PHE A 97 -11.96 17.93 -15.94
CA PHE A 97 -13.11 17.12 -15.51
C PHE A 97 -13.36 17.19 -14.00
N TYR A 98 -12.57 17.98 -13.25
CA TYR A 98 -12.80 18.27 -11.84
C TYR A 98 -14.16 18.95 -11.62
N ARG A 99 -14.98 18.42 -10.70
CA ARG A 99 -16.26 19.01 -10.29
C ARG A 99 -16.50 18.79 -8.80
N VAL A 100 -17.09 19.79 -8.14
CA VAL A 100 -17.76 19.63 -6.84
C VAL A 100 -19.21 19.28 -7.07
N THR A 101 -19.65 18.12 -6.59
CA THR A 101 -21.05 17.71 -6.50
C THR A 101 -21.56 17.94 -5.08
N SER A 102 -22.84 18.24 -4.92
CA SER A 102 -23.48 18.31 -3.61
C SER A 102 -24.85 17.64 -3.63
N ALA A 103 -25.31 17.16 -2.48
CA ALA A 103 -26.62 16.54 -2.32
C ALA A 103 -27.75 17.54 -2.65
N GLY A 104 -28.23 17.52 -3.89
CA GLY A 104 -29.21 18.47 -4.43
C GLY A 104 -28.68 19.41 -5.53
N SER A 105 -27.40 19.37 -5.87
CA SER A 105 -26.92 19.94 -7.14
C SER A 105 -27.60 19.21 -8.30
N ARG A 106 -28.30 19.96 -9.16
CA ARG A 106 -29.06 19.37 -10.29
C ARG A 106 -28.20 19.31 -11.55
N LEU A 107 -28.00 18.12 -12.11
CA LEU A 107 -27.98 17.98 -13.57
C LEU A 107 -29.43 17.86 -14.06
N PHE A 108 -29.70 18.38 -15.25
CA PHE A 108 -30.86 19.27 -15.42
C PHE A 108 -31.73 18.97 -16.64
N VAL A 109 -31.48 17.88 -17.36
CA VAL A 109 -32.26 17.51 -18.54
C VAL A 109 -33.62 16.96 -18.11
N LYS A 110 -34.67 17.36 -18.84
CA LYS A 110 -36.03 16.83 -18.68
C LYS A 110 -36.41 16.05 -19.95
N PRO A 111 -36.43 14.71 -19.90
CA PRO A 111 -37.16 13.89 -20.86
C PRO A 111 -38.64 14.27 -20.86
N VAL A 112 -39.26 14.29 -22.04
CA VAL A 112 -40.71 14.52 -22.19
C VAL A 112 -41.51 13.23 -22.17
N LEU A 113 -40.89 12.09 -22.51
CA LEU A 113 -41.48 10.76 -22.32
C LEU A 113 -41.52 10.37 -20.83
N GLY A 114 -42.51 9.56 -20.47
CA GLY A 114 -42.54 8.85 -19.18
C GLY A 114 -41.51 7.71 -19.15
N LEU A 115 -41.26 7.15 -17.96
CA LEU A 115 -40.18 6.18 -17.71
C LEU A 115 -40.28 4.85 -18.51
N ASP A 116 -41.40 4.58 -19.18
CA ASP A 116 -41.69 3.35 -19.91
C ASP A 116 -41.40 3.38 -21.43
N GLU A 117 -41.15 4.56 -21.99
CA GLU A 117 -40.84 4.76 -23.41
C GLU A 117 -39.49 5.46 -23.59
N LEU A 118 -38.64 4.92 -24.46
CA LEU A 118 -37.27 5.43 -24.69
C LEU A 118 -37.07 6.06 -26.07
N VAL A 119 -38.09 6.07 -26.94
CA VAL A 119 -37.97 6.48 -28.35
C VAL A 119 -39.09 7.43 -28.75
N GLU A 120 -38.76 8.70 -28.98
CA GLU A 120 -39.65 9.68 -29.61
C GLU A 120 -39.40 9.70 -31.13
N TRP A 121 -40.43 9.95 -31.95
CA TRP A 121 -40.35 9.88 -33.41
C TRP A 121 -40.52 11.24 -34.07
N MET A 122 -39.61 11.54 -35.01
CA MET A 122 -39.62 12.75 -35.84
C MET A 122 -40.01 12.44 -37.30
N PRO A 123 -40.41 13.46 -38.09
CA PRO A 123 -40.67 13.30 -39.52
C PRO A 123 -39.49 12.63 -40.26
N GLY A 124 -39.82 11.79 -41.25
CA GLY A 124 -38.81 11.06 -42.04
C GLY A 124 -38.27 9.77 -41.41
N ASP A 125 -38.90 9.28 -40.33
CA ASP A 125 -38.44 8.13 -39.52
C ASP A 125 -37.05 8.35 -38.88
N VAL A 126 -36.81 9.59 -38.45
CA VAL A 126 -35.69 9.90 -37.54
C VAL A 126 -36.16 9.66 -36.11
N ALA A 127 -35.37 8.93 -35.33
CA ALA A 127 -35.65 8.65 -33.92
C ALA A 127 -34.91 9.62 -32.99
N LEU A 128 -35.49 9.91 -31.82
CA LEU A 128 -34.79 10.42 -30.65
C LEU A 128 -34.78 9.33 -29.58
N LEU A 129 -33.59 8.84 -29.23
CA LEU A 129 -33.37 7.78 -28.25
C LEU A 129 -32.91 8.39 -26.92
N HIS A 130 -33.72 8.20 -25.87
CA HIS A 130 -33.48 8.71 -24.53
C HIS A 130 -32.65 7.71 -23.71
N LEU A 131 -31.32 7.82 -23.76
CA LEU A 131 -30.37 6.99 -23.00
C LEU A 131 -29.57 7.83 -22.00
N HIS A 132 -30.29 8.54 -21.13
CA HIS A 132 -29.72 9.48 -20.17
C HIS A 132 -28.94 8.78 -19.03
N GLN A 133 -27.80 9.36 -18.68
CA GLN A 133 -27.06 9.07 -17.43
C GLN A 133 -27.94 9.40 -16.21
N GLY A 134 -28.15 8.45 -15.31
CA GLY A 134 -29.12 8.56 -14.19
C GLY A 134 -30.48 7.90 -14.44
N MET A 135 -30.62 7.10 -15.50
CA MET A 135 -31.66 6.08 -15.60
C MET A 135 -31.02 4.68 -15.57
N SER A 136 -31.71 3.72 -14.94
CA SER A 136 -31.33 2.31 -14.97
C SER A 136 -32.07 1.54 -16.06
N TYR A 137 -31.36 0.67 -16.77
CA TYR A 137 -31.83 -0.14 -17.90
C TYR A 137 -31.59 -1.65 -17.71
N SER A 138 -31.13 -2.04 -16.52
CA SER A 138 -30.74 -3.40 -16.16
C SER A 138 -31.54 -3.92 -14.97
N ARG A 139 -31.93 -5.19 -15.00
CA ARG A 139 -32.63 -5.88 -13.90
C ARG A 139 -31.67 -6.79 -13.15
N ALA A 140 -32.00 -7.08 -11.89
CA ALA A 140 -31.27 -8.08 -11.11
C ALA A 140 -31.29 -9.45 -11.82
N GLY A 141 -30.12 -10.11 -11.90
CA GLY A 141 -29.98 -11.42 -12.56
C GLY A 141 -29.72 -11.38 -14.07
N ASN A 142 -29.01 -10.37 -14.57
CA ASN A 142 -28.52 -10.27 -15.95
C ASN A 142 -29.60 -10.29 -17.05
N SER A 143 -30.85 -9.92 -16.72
CA SER A 143 -31.89 -9.67 -17.72
C SER A 143 -31.90 -8.19 -18.12
N PHE A 144 -32.04 -7.93 -19.42
CA PHE A 144 -32.28 -6.58 -19.92
C PHE A 144 -33.63 -6.07 -19.43
N ASP A 145 -33.79 -4.75 -19.34
CA ASP A 145 -35.13 -4.17 -19.19
C ASP A 145 -35.90 -4.28 -20.51
N ALA A 146 -37.11 -4.83 -20.46
CA ALA A 146 -38.02 -4.94 -21.61
C ALA A 146 -38.33 -3.58 -22.27
N ARG A 147 -38.10 -2.44 -21.60
CA ARG A 147 -38.11 -1.09 -22.21
C ARG A 147 -37.05 -0.96 -23.30
N LEU A 148 -35.85 -1.47 -23.06
CA LEU A 148 -34.73 -1.45 -24.01
C LEU A 148 -34.96 -2.41 -25.18
N GLU A 149 -35.47 -3.61 -24.91
CA GLU A 149 -35.84 -4.59 -25.95
C GLU A 149 -36.90 -4.02 -26.91
N ARG A 150 -37.95 -3.37 -26.38
CA ARG A 150 -38.96 -2.65 -27.19
C ARG A 150 -38.35 -1.50 -27.99
N ALA A 151 -37.41 -0.74 -27.41
CA ALA A 151 -36.72 0.34 -28.10
C ALA A 151 -35.91 -0.20 -29.30
N VAL A 152 -35.10 -1.24 -29.10
CA VAL A 152 -34.32 -1.89 -30.18
C VAL A 152 -35.24 -2.39 -31.28
N ALA A 153 -36.31 -3.11 -30.96
CA ALA A 153 -37.26 -3.63 -31.95
C ALA A 153 -37.95 -2.50 -32.75
N SER A 154 -38.36 -1.43 -32.07
CA SER A 154 -39.00 -0.25 -32.68
C SER A 154 -38.04 0.50 -33.62
N LEU A 155 -36.80 0.71 -33.20
CA LEU A 155 -35.75 1.33 -34.02
C LEU A 155 -35.42 0.44 -35.23
N ALA A 156 -35.18 -0.85 -35.02
CA ALA A 156 -34.85 -1.80 -36.09
C ALA A 156 -35.96 -1.87 -37.14
N ALA A 157 -37.24 -1.82 -36.74
CA ALA A 157 -38.37 -1.90 -37.67
C ALA A 157 -38.43 -0.74 -38.68
N ARG A 158 -38.05 0.50 -38.31
CA ARG A 158 -38.30 1.68 -39.17
C ARG A 158 -37.27 2.82 -39.15
N ALA A 159 -36.35 2.89 -38.17
CA ALA A 159 -35.43 4.03 -38.06
C ALA A 159 -34.55 4.17 -39.31
N LYS A 160 -34.55 5.37 -39.91
CA LYS A 160 -33.69 5.76 -41.03
C LYS A 160 -32.47 6.56 -40.58
N ALA A 161 -32.59 7.28 -39.46
CA ALA A 161 -31.50 7.97 -38.76
C ALA A 161 -31.86 8.13 -37.27
N MET A 162 -30.90 8.46 -36.41
CA MET A 162 -31.13 8.50 -34.96
C MET A 162 -30.33 9.61 -34.25
N VAL A 163 -31.01 10.39 -33.42
CA VAL A 163 -30.39 11.22 -32.38
C VAL A 163 -30.42 10.45 -31.07
N ILE A 164 -29.32 10.42 -30.33
CA ILE A 164 -29.22 9.78 -29.00
C ILE A 164 -28.94 10.86 -27.97
N ASP A 165 -29.75 10.94 -26.94
CA ASP A 165 -29.54 11.89 -25.83
C ASP A 165 -28.95 11.16 -24.62
N LEU A 166 -27.66 11.40 -24.37
CA LEU A 166 -26.91 10.78 -23.29
C LEU A 166 -26.81 11.69 -22.05
N ARG A 167 -27.29 12.94 -22.15
CA ARG A 167 -27.09 13.98 -21.15
C ARG A 167 -27.72 13.59 -19.79
N PRO A 168 -27.04 13.83 -18.66
CA PRO A 168 -27.47 13.37 -17.35
C PRO A 168 -28.78 14.00 -16.84
N VAL A 169 -29.64 13.14 -16.30
CA VAL A 169 -30.80 13.52 -15.47
C VAL A 169 -30.43 13.61 -13.98
N ASN A 170 -29.29 13.05 -13.56
CA ASN A 170 -28.75 13.14 -12.19
C ASN A 170 -27.21 13.23 -12.21
N GLN A 171 -26.58 13.77 -11.15
CA GLN A 171 -25.12 13.94 -11.07
C GLN A 171 -24.35 12.73 -10.53
N HIS A 172 -25.01 11.90 -9.73
CA HIS A 172 -24.36 10.87 -8.92
C HIS A 172 -24.32 9.48 -9.59
N ASP A 173 -25.05 9.32 -10.68
CA ASP A 173 -25.18 8.06 -11.40
C ASP A 173 -24.28 8.02 -12.63
N PHE A 174 -23.98 6.81 -13.10
CA PHE A 174 -23.22 6.56 -14.31
C PHE A 174 -24.15 6.27 -15.50
N LEU A 175 -23.63 6.36 -16.72
CA LEU A 175 -24.31 5.89 -17.92
C LEU A 175 -24.20 4.36 -18.00
N ASP A 176 -25.30 3.65 -18.24
CA ASP A 176 -25.26 2.21 -18.51
C ASP A 176 -24.68 1.97 -19.92
N ALA A 177 -23.35 1.88 -19.98
CA ALA A 177 -22.62 1.67 -21.22
C ALA A 177 -23.01 0.35 -21.91
N ASN A 178 -23.38 -0.69 -21.15
CA ASN A 178 -23.83 -1.97 -21.71
C ASN A 178 -25.19 -1.81 -22.40
N ALA A 179 -26.11 -1.05 -21.80
CA ALA A 179 -27.39 -0.73 -22.44
C ALA A 179 -27.17 0.01 -23.77
N LEU A 180 -26.31 1.03 -23.79
CA LEU A 180 -25.99 1.77 -25.02
C LEU A 180 -25.28 0.89 -26.07
N GLU A 181 -24.27 0.12 -25.68
CA GLU A 181 -23.58 -0.86 -26.55
C GLU A 181 -24.58 -1.86 -27.17
N SER A 182 -25.53 -2.38 -26.39
CA SER A 182 -26.52 -3.35 -26.89
C SER A 182 -27.49 -2.78 -27.93
N VAL A 183 -27.86 -1.49 -27.82
CA VAL A 183 -28.65 -0.82 -28.87
C VAL A 183 -27.77 -0.59 -30.10
N LEU A 184 -26.58 -0.02 -29.92
CA LEU A 184 -25.69 0.37 -31.01
C LEU A 184 -25.17 -0.81 -31.83
N ALA A 185 -25.05 -2.01 -31.26
CA ALA A 185 -24.74 -3.25 -31.98
C ALA A 185 -25.71 -3.51 -33.16
N HIS A 186 -26.97 -3.06 -33.07
CA HIS A 186 -27.96 -3.22 -34.14
C HIS A 186 -27.83 -2.14 -35.25
N PHE A 187 -27.01 -1.11 -35.03
CA PHE A 187 -26.88 0.07 -35.89
C PHE A 187 -25.46 0.31 -36.44
N ILE A 188 -24.61 -0.72 -36.38
CA ILE A 188 -23.28 -0.79 -37.00
C ILE A 188 -23.23 -1.88 -38.08
N ASP A 189 -22.35 -1.72 -39.06
CA ASP A 189 -22.13 -2.62 -40.20
C ASP A 189 -20.76 -3.34 -40.16
N THR A 190 -19.85 -2.91 -39.28
CA THR A 190 -18.53 -3.52 -39.07
C THR A 190 -18.20 -3.65 -37.58
N ASP A 191 -17.26 -4.52 -37.23
CA ASP A 191 -16.64 -4.56 -35.90
C ASP A 191 -16.11 -3.19 -35.48
N LEU A 192 -16.49 -2.73 -34.29
CA LEU A 192 -16.12 -1.42 -33.77
C LEU A 192 -15.15 -1.58 -32.59
N TRP A 193 -13.89 -1.22 -32.82
CA TRP A 193 -12.85 -1.23 -31.80
C TRP A 193 -13.04 -0.07 -30.82
N LEU A 194 -13.23 -0.39 -29.54
CA LEU A 194 -13.41 0.57 -28.45
C LEU A 194 -12.03 1.01 -27.91
N PRO A 195 -11.82 2.29 -27.54
CA PRO A 195 -10.57 2.72 -26.93
C PRO A 195 -10.29 1.96 -25.62
N GLY A 196 -9.02 1.73 -25.33
CA GLY A 196 -8.56 1.16 -24.07
C GLY A 196 -8.63 2.17 -22.93
N GLU A 197 -8.77 1.68 -21.69
CA GLU A 197 -8.72 2.52 -20.49
C GLU A 197 -7.25 2.70 -20.05
N ARG A 198 -6.74 3.94 -20.10
CA ARG A 198 -5.38 4.31 -19.71
C ARG A 198 -5.38 4.88 -18.31
N SER A 199 -4.74 4.19 -17.36
CA SER A 199 -4.63 4.62 -15.96
C SER A 199 -3.18 4.73 -15.50
N LEU A 200 -2.96 5.55 -14.46
CA LEU A 200 -1.72 5.56 -13.70
C LEU A 200 -1.64 4.28 -12.85
N VAL A 201 -0.47 3.62 -12.83
CA VAL A 201 -0.18 2.52 -11.91
C VAL A 201 1.06 2.84 -11.11
N ARG A 202 1.02 2.58 -9.79
CA ARG A 202 2.16 2.77 -8.89
C ARG A 202 2.42 1.54 -8.03
N SER A 203 3.70 1.19 -7.92
CA SER A 203 4.22 0.27 -6.91
C SER A 203 5.52 0.79 -6.33
N ASP A 204 5.83 0.37 -5.10
CA ASP A 204 7.16 0.58 -4.54
C ASP A 204 8.12 -0.51 -5.07
N PHE A 205 8.75 -0.17 -6.20
CA PHE A 205 9.92 -0.79 -6.82
C PHE A 205 9.77 -2.18 -7.50
N ARG A 206 10.85 -2.97 -7.47
CA ARG A 206 11.16 -4.18 -8.22
C ARG A 206 11.84 -5.11 -7.24
N PHE A 207 11.39 -6.35 -7.15
CA PHE A 207 12.09 -7.39 -6.42
C PHE A 207 13.49 -7.67 -7.03
N ASP A 208 14.49 -7.70 -6.17
CA ASP A 208 15.83 -8.25 -6.42
C ASP A 208 16.12 -9.30 -5.32
N PRO A 209 16.21 -10.60 -5.66
CA PRO A 209 16.36 -11.68 -4.68
C PRO A 209 17.68 -11.65 -3.90
N ASP A 210 18.70 -10.96 -4.42
CA ASP A 210 20.03 -10.95 -3.79
C ASP A 210 20.25 -9.72 -2.88
N THR A 211 19.42 -8.67 -3.02
CA THR A 211 19.60 -7.41 -2.25
C THR A 211 18.41 -7.00 -1.38
N PHE A 212 17.16 -7.34 -1.73
CA PHE A 212 15.96 -6.85 -1.04
C PHE A 212 15.92 -5.31 -0.89
N VAL A 213 16.44 -4.59 -1.89
CA VAL A 213 16.38 -3.12 -1.95
C VAL A 213 15.61 -2.67 -3.18
N GLY A 214 14.31 -2.51 -3.00
CA GLY A 214 13.45 -1.81 -3.92
C GLY A 214 13.46 -0.30 -3.69
N GLY A 215 13.94 0.48 -4.68
CA GLY A 215 13.46 1.89 -4.93
C GLY A 215 11.19 2.84 -6.64
N ARG A 216 10.43 4.01 -6.56
CA ARG A 216 8.98 4.15 -6.90
C ARG A 216 8.66 4.01 -8.39
N ARG A 217 8.07 2.88 -8.78
CA ARG A 217 7.65 2.59 -10.15
C ARG A 217 6.28 3.19 -10.41
N SER A 218 6.29 4.40 -10.97
CA SER A 218 5.12 4.94 -11.66
C SER A 218 5.15 4.48 -13.11
N GLY A 219 4.12 3.75 -13.53
CA GLY A 219 3.89 3.31 -14.91
C GLY A 219 2.51 3.75 -15.41
N VAL A 220 2.24 3.45 -16.67
CA VAL A 220 0.90 3.57 -17.26
C VAL A 220 0.43 2.16 -17.59
N PHE A 221 -0.79 1.82 -17.17
CA PHE A 221 -1.46 0.61 -17.61
C PHE A 221 -2.56 1.00 -18.61
N VAL A 222 -2.53 0.39 -19.79
CA VAL A 222 -3.62 0.50 -20.76
C VAL A 222 -4.32 -0.85 -20.79
N GLN A 223 -5.56 -0.88 -20.35
CA GLN A 223 -6.41 -2.05 -20.53
C GLN A 223 -6.81 -2.15 -22.00
N ASN A 224 -6.64 -3.34 -22.60
CA ASN A 224 -6.88 -3.56 -24.02
C ASN A 224 -8.29 -3.13 -24.47
N SER A 225 -8.37 -2.72 -25.74
CA SER A 225 -9.61 -2.45 -26.45
C SER A 225 -10.59 -3.63 -26.38
N ARG A 226 -11.87 -3.31 -26.18
CA ARG A 226 -12.99 -4.24 -26.43
C ARG A 226 -13.45 -4.07 -27.88
N VAL A 227 -14.03 -5.11 -28.47
CA VAL A 227 -14.73 -5.01 -29.76
C VAL A 227 -16.23 -5.04 -29.51
N LEU A 228 -16.97 -4.13 -30.13
CA LEU A 228 -18.42 -4.24 -30.27
C LEU A 228 -18.73 -4.83 -31.65
N HIS A 229 -19.28 -6.04 -31.67
CA HIS A 229 -19.65 -6.75 -32.89
C HIS A 229 -21.05 -6.34 -33.37
N PRO A 230 -21.32 -6.27 -34.69
CA PRO A 230 -22.66 -6.11 -35.23
C PRO A 230 -23.60 -7.23 -34.78
N ALA A 231 -24.84 -6.87 -34.45
CA ALA A 231 -25.90 -7.82 -34.14
C ALA A 231 -26.42 -8.53 -35.40
N VAL A 232 -27.15 -9.63 -35.21
CA VAL A 232 -27.80 -10.35 -36.33
C VAL A 232 -28.81 -9.41 -37.00
N ALA A 233 -28.69 -9.25 -38.32
CA ALA A 233 -29.46 -8.31 -39.14
C ALA A 233 -29.32 -6.81 -38.75
N ALA A 234 -28.19 -6.43 -38.14
CA ALA A 234 -27.82 -5.03 -37.96
C ALA A 234 -27.73 -4.26 -39.28
N ARG A 235 -27.97 -2.94 -39.25
CA ARG A 235 -27.76 -2.04 -40.40
C ARG A 235 -27.23 -0.69 -39.95
N ARG A 236 -26.25 -0.12 -40.64
CA ARG A 236 -25.80 1.25 -40.38
C ARG A 236 -26.89 2.27 -40.73
N ILE A 237 -27.09 3.23 -39.83
CA ILE A 237 -27.91 4.43 -40.05
C ILE A 237 -27.11 5.68 -39.60
N PRO A 238 -27.38 6.89 -40.13
CA PRO A 238 -26.75 8.10 -39.64
C PRO A 238 -27.14 8.37 -38.18
N MET A 239 -26.14 8.65 -37.34
CA MET A 239 -26.31 8.88 -35.90
C MET A 239 -25.74 10.23 -35.45
N ALA A 240 -26.40 10.86 -34.47
CA ALA A 240 -25.89 12.02 -33.76
C ALA A 240 -26.14 11.87 -32.26
N MET A 241 -25.21 12.36 -31.42
CA MET A 241 -25.28 12.22 -29.97
C MET A 241 -25.28 13.59 -29.29
N LEU A 242 -26.19 13.81 -28.35
CA LEU A 242 -26.20 14.96 -27.45
C LEU A 242 -25.54 14.59 -26.12
N VAL A 243 -24.55 15.38 -25.73
CA VAL A 243 -23.76 15.23 -24.50
C VAL A 243 -23.56 16.61 -23.85
N ASP A 244 -23.05 16.65 -22.62
CA ASP A 244 -22.73 17.90 -21.90
C ASP A 244 -21.51 17.72 -20.97
N ALA A 245 -21.13 18.79 -20.27
CA ALA A 245 -20.00 18.80 -19.32
C ALA A 245 -20.20 17.92 -18.06
N GLY A 246 -21.40 17.38 -17.85
CA GLY A 246 -21.71 16.40 -16.81
C GLY A 246 -21.53 14.96 -17.31
N THR A 247 -21.80 14.73 -18.59
CA THR A 247 -21.80 13.43 -19.28
C THR A 247 -20.43 12.76 -19.26
N GLN A 248 -20.37 11.51 -18.80
CA GLN A 248 -19.21 10.65 -19.06
C GLN A 248 -19.39 9.98 -20.43
N LEU A 249 -18.55 10.36 -21.39
CA LEU A 249 -18.65 9.92 -22.77
C LEU A 249 -18.20 8.45 -22.88
N PRO A 250 -19.09 7.52 -23.27
CA PRO A 250 -18.76 6.09 -23.28
C PRO A 250 -17.84 5.74 -24.46
N ALA A 251 -17.04 4.69 -24.30
CA ALA A 251 -16.07 4.23 -25.30
C ALA A 251 -16.70 3.98 -26.69
N VAL A 252 -17.94 3.48 -26.74
CA VAL A 252 -18.69 3.29 -28.01
C VAL A 252 -19.02 4.59 -28.74
N ALA A 253 -19.31 5.68 -28.01
CA ALA A 253 -19.55 6.99 -28.62
C ALA A 253 -18.27 7.57 -29.24
N LEU A 254 -17.14 7.46 -28.51
CA LEU A 254 -15.81 7.83 -29.01
C LEU A 254 -15.44 7.07 -30.29
N SER A 255 -15.71 5.76 -30.35
CA SER A 255 -15.39 4.96 -31.53
C SER A 255 -16.31 5.26 -32.72
N LEU A 256 -17.63 5.40 -32.51
CA LEU A 256 -18.54 5.79 -33.60
C LEU A 256 -18.18 7.17 -34.17
N GLN A 257 -17.75 8.10 -33.33
CA GLN A 257 -17.22 9.40 -33.73
C GLN A 257 -15.95 9.24 -34.58
N LYS A 258 -14.94 8.51 -34.09
CA LYS A 258 -13.66 8.35 -34.78
C LYS A 258 -13.78 7.66 -36.16
N HIS A 259 -14.78 6.80 -36.33
CA HIS A 259 -15.06 6.09 -37.59
C HIS A 259 -16.09 6.81 -38.50
N GLY A 260 -16.53 8.03 -38.16
CA GLY A 260 -17.53 8.77 -38.95
C GLY A 260 -18.89 8.06 -39.04
N ALA A 261 -19.25 7.27 -38.02
CA ALA A 261 -20.52 6.56 -37.90
C ALA A 261 -21.54 7.33 -37.04
N ALA A 262 -21.08 8.21 -36.15
CA ALA A 262 -21.91 9.18 -35.44
C ALA A 262 -21.22 10.54 -35.30
N LYS A 263 -21.99 11.63 -35.21
CA LYS A 263 -21.50 12.97 -34.81
C LYS A 263 -21.80 13.20 -33.32
N VAL A 264 -20.94 13.86 -32.56
CA VAL A 264 -21.16 14.15 -31.13
C VAL A 264 -21.20 15.66 -30.88
N PHE A 265 -22.25 16.15 -30.22
CA PHE A 265 -22.45 17.57 -29.95
C PHE A 265 -22.52 17.86 -28.45
N SER A 266 -21.66 18.77 -28.00
CA SER A 266 -21.70 19.32 -26.65
C SER A 266 -22.82 20.36 -26.54
N VAL A 267 -23.86 20.07 -25.76
CA VAL A 267 -24.85 21.07 -25.37
C VAL A 267 -24.27 21.86 -24.20
N GLY A 268 -23.92 23.12 -24.48
CA GLY A 268 -23.12 23.97 -23.61
C GLY A 268 -21.63 23.99 -23.99
N ALA A 269 -20.92 25.00 -23.48
CA ALA A 269 -19.58 25.39 -23.94
C ALA A 269 -18.40 24.54 -23.39
N ALA A 270 -18.66 23.54 -22.56
CA ALA A 270 -17.63 22.73 -21.91
C ALA A 270 -17.73 21.25 -22.30
N LEU A 271 -16.60 20.66 -22.70
CA LEU A 271 -16.51 19.31 -23.27
C LEU A 271 -17.03 18.21 -22.31
N PRO A 272 -17.58 17.11 -22.88
CA PRO A 272 -17.91 15.91 -22.11
C PRO A 272 -16.66 15.19 -21.62
N ARG A 273 -16.81 14.29 -20.64
CA ARG A 273 -15.67 13.61 -19.99
C ARG A 273 -15.29 12.33 -20.73
N ALA A 274 -14.17 12.34 -21.45
CA ALA A 274 -13.67 11.20 -22.21
C ALA A 274 -12.60 10.43 -21.41
N GLY A 275 -13.02 9.58 -20.50
CA GLY A 275 -12.13 8.78 -19.67
C GLY A 275 -12.78 8.32 -18.36
N ARG A 276 -11.95 8.04 -17.37
CA ARG A 276 -12.33 7.56 -16.05
C ARG A 276 -12.21 8.66 -15.00
N VAL A 277 -13.27 8.81 -14.21
CA VAL A 277 -13.32 9.69 -13.04
C VAL A 277 -13.51 8.90 -11.75
N GLU A 278 -12.95 9.39 -10.67
CA GLU A 278 -13.21 8.94 -9.30
C GLU A 278 -14.11 9.96 -8.58
N MET A 279 -14.88 9.53 -7.57
CA MET A 279 -15.67 10.41 -6.72
C MET A 279 -15.40 10.11 -5.25
N VAL A 280 -14.93 11.12 -4.51
CA VAL A 280 -14.60 11.02 -3.08
C VAL A 280 -15.54 11.92 -2.27
N ALA A 281 -16.21 11.36 -1.27
CA ALA A 281 -16.96 12.14 -0.29
C ALA A 281 -15.98 12.87 0.66
N LEU A 282 -16.09 14.20 0.70
CA LEU A 282 -15.24 15.07 1.53
C LEU A 282 -15.88 15.39 2.88
N ASP A 283 -17.19 15.60 2.89
CA ASP A 283 -18.00 15.84 4.08
C ASP A 283 -19.44 15.36 3.83
N ALA A 284 -20.31 15.40 4.83
CA ALA A 284 -21.70 14.95 4.79
C ALA A 284 -22.56 15.75 3.80
N GLY A 285 -22.54 15.34 2.52
CA GLY A 285 -23.31 15.94 1.43
C GLY A 285 -22.45 16.53 0.30
N LEU A 286 -21.12 16.58 0.45
CA LEU A 286 -20.20 17.18 -0.53
C LEU A 286 -19.26 16.11 -1.15
N GLY A 287 -19.40 15.90 -2.46
CA GLY A 287 -18.60 14.96 -3.24
C GLY A 287 -17.64 15.68 -4.18
N ILE A 288 -16.41 15.20 -4.27
CA ILE A 288 -15.38 15.74 -5.16
C ILE A 288 -15.09 14.70 -6.25
N GLN A 289 -15.26 15.09 -7.51
CA GLN A 289 -15.08 14.22 -8.67
C GLN A 289 -13.92 14.73 -9.53
N PHE A 290 -13.00 13.86 -9.93
CA PHE A 290 -11.78 14.23 -10.66
C PHE A 290 -11.26 13.09 -11.55
N SER A 291 -10.32 13.41 -12.44
CA SER A 291 -9.73 12.49 -13.43
C SER A 291 -8.76 11.47 -12.82
N VAL A 292 -8.90 10.20 -13.20
CA VAL A 292 -7.99 9.10 -12.80
C VAL A 292 -7.55 8.20 -13.95
N GLY A 293 -8.11 8.39 -15.15
CA GLY A 293 -7.66 7.75 -16.39
C GLY A 293 -8.30 8.34 -17.64
N ASP A 294 -7.71 8.07 -18.80
CA ASP A 294 -8.16 8.56 -20.10
C ASP A 294 -8.65 7.39 -20.99
N TYR A 295 -9.47 7.67 -22.00
CA TYR A 295 -9.71 6.71 -23.10
C TYR A 295 -8.73 6.94 -24.25
N VAL A 296 -8.00 5.89 -24.63
CA VAL A 296 -6.93 5.96 -25.64
C VAL A 296 -7.08 4.86 -26.69
N PHE A 297 -6.99 5.25 -27.96
CA PHE A 297 -7.02 4.35 -29.11
C PHE A 297 -5.67 3.65 -29.34
N ASP A 298 -5.71 2.61 -30.17
CA ASP A 298 -4.56 1.81 -30.63
C ASP A 298 -3.43 2.64 -31.29
N ASP A 299 -3.78 3.70 -32.02
CA ASP A 299 -2.84 4.68 -32.60
C ASP A 299 -2.19 5.65 -31.57
N GLY A 300 -2.51 5.47 -30.29
CA GLY A 300 -2.04 6.28 -29.18
C GLY A 300 -2.71 7.64 -29.04
N THR A 301 -3.91 7.83 -29.61
CA THR A 301 -4.66 9.10 -29.52
C THR A 301 -5.82 9.08 -28.54
N GLN A 302 -6.16 10.25 -27.99
CA GLN A 302 -7.36 10.51 -27.18
C GLN A 302 -8.16 11.68 -27.75
N LEU A 303 -9.41 11.85 -27.33
CA LEU A 303 -10.26 12.98 -27.74
C LEU A 303 -9.66 14.32 -27.26
N ALA A 304 -9.76 15.35 -28.10
CA ALA A 304 -9.45 16.74 -27.76
C ALA A 304 -10.64 17.69 -28.07
N ALA A 305 -11.46 17.40 -29.09
CA ALA A 305 -12.67 18.16 -29.39
C ALA A 305 -13.74 17.29 -30.06
N VAL A 306 -15.02 17.58 -29.77
CA VAL A 306 -16.18 16.98 -30.44
C VAL A 306 -16.63 17.77 -31.68
N ASP A 307 -17.53 17.21 -32.49
CA ASP A 307 -17.93 17.73 -33.82
C ASP A 307 -18.56 19.14 -33.79
N GLY A 308 -19.08 19.57 -32.63
CA GLY A 308 -19.53 20.93 -32.42
C GLY A 308 -20.13 21.21 -31.03
N SER A 309 -20.37 22.49 -30.75
CA SER A 309 -21.09 22.95 -29.57
C SER A 309 -22.45 23.57 -29.94
N ILE A 310 -23.47 23.24 -29.15
CA ILE A 310 -24.85 23.71 -29.24
C ILE A 310 -25.13 24.60 -28.02
N PRO A 311 -25.89 25.71 -28.12
CA PRO A 311 -26.29 26.50 -26.95
C PRO A 311 -27.03 25.68 -25.88
N ASP A 312 -26.91 26.08 -24.61
CA ASP A 312 -27.57 25.47 -23.46
C ASP A 312 -29.08 25.23 -23.69
N ASP A 313 -29.49 23.96 -23.70
CA ASP A 313 -30.88 23.53 -23.80
C ASP A 313 -31.13 22.36 -22.83
N ARG A 314 -32.20 22.43 -22.05
CA ARG A 314 -32.50 21.46 -20.96
C ARG A 314 -33.69 20.55 -21.25
N ARG A 315 -34.27 20.66 -22.44
CA ARG A 315 -35.29 19.72 -22.94
C ARG A 315 -34.60 18.53 -23.58
N SER A 316 -35.15 17.34 -23.35
CA SER A 316 -34.96 16.19 -24.22
C SER A 316 -36.31 15.82 -24.80
N ALA A 317 -36.51 16.21 -26.06
CA ALA A 317 -37.73 16.04 -26.83
C ALA A 317 -37.43 16.25 -28.33
N ALA A 318 -38.22 15.67 -29.23
CA ALA A 318 -38.14 15.92 -30.67
C ALA A 318 -38.27 17.40 -31.05
N THR A 319 -38.94 18.19 -30.21
CA THR A 319 -39.13 19.65 -30.36
C THR A 319 -38.02 20.51 -29.73
N ALA A 320 -36.99 19.90 -29.14
CA ALA A 320 -35.88 20.61 -28.52
C ALA A 320 -34.94 21.19 -29.60
N PRO A 321 -34.56 22.49 -29.53
CA PRO A 321 -33.58 23.09 -30.46
C PRO A 321 -32.26 22.32 -30.55
N SER A 322 -31.80 21.73 -29.44
CA SER A 322 -30.62 20.87 -29.43
C SER A 322 -30.77 19.61 -30.30
N VAL A 323 -31.93 18.95 -30.24
CA VAL A 323 -32.27 17.82 -31.12
C VAL A 323 -32.43 18.30 -32.57
N GLY A 324 -33.03 19.46 -32.81
CA GLY A 324 -33.16 20.04 -34.16
C GLY A 324 -31.81 20.27 -34.87
N VAL A 325 -30.80 20.77 -34.16
CA VAL A 325 -29.42 20.91 -34.70
C VAL A 325 -28.79 19.54 -34.97
N ALA A 326 -28.96 18.57 -34.06
CA ALA A 326 -28.48 17.21 -34.27
C ALA A 326 -29.12 16.57 -35.51
N VAL A 327 -30.44 16.66 -35.70
CA VAL A 327 -31.15 16.15 -36.89
C VAL A 327 -30.67 16.84 -38.17
N ALA A 328 -30.48 18.16 -38.17
CA ALA A 328 -29.94 18.87 -39.34
C ALA A 328 -28.55 18.36 -39.75
N SER A 329 -27.72 17.97 -38.77
CA SER A 329 -26.40 17.38 -39.02
C SER A 329 -26.41 15.96 -39.60
N LEU A 330 -27.57 15.28 -39.61
CA LEU A 330 -27.76 13.96 -40.24
C LEU A 330 -28.10 14.06 -41.74
N ALA A 331 -28.61 15.21 -42.18
CA ALA A 331 -28.90 15.49 -43.58
C ALA A 331 -27.64 15.92 -44.36
N THR A 332 -26.64 16.48 -43.67
CA THR A 332 -25.27 16.62 -44.20
C THR A 332 -24.50 15.32 -43.96
N GLY A 333 -23.72 14.89 -44.96
CA GLY A 333 -22.87 13.70 -44.85
C GLY A 333 -21.77 13.85 -43.78
N ALA A 334 -20.87 12.87 -43.72
CA ALA A 334 -19.73 12.90 -42.78
C ALA A 334 -18.91 14.20 -42.88
N ASP A 335 -18.79 14.76 -44.08
CA ASP A 335 -18.04 15.99 -44.39
C ASP A 335 -18.68 17.28 -43.83
N GLY A 336 -19.91 17.21 -43.33
CA GLY A 336 -20.66 18.34 -42.79
C GLY A 336 -20.45 18.55 -41.28
N GLY A 337 -19.30 19.06 -40.87
CA GLY A 337 -18.97 19.40 -39.48
C GLY A 337 -17.55 19.96 -39.31
N VAL A 338 -17.16 20.32 -38.08
CA VAL A 338 -15.75 20.47 -37.73
C VAL A 338 -15.25 19.06 -37.37
N PRO A 339 -14.17 18.53 -37.99
CA PRO A 339 -13.72 17.18 -37.67
C PRO A 339 -13.34 17.04 -36.18
N PRO A 340 -13.72 15.94 -35.51
CA PRO A 340 -13.31 15.67 -34.14
C PRO A 340 -11.79 15.60 -34.05
N VAL A 341 -11.21 16.38 -33.15
CA VAL A 341 -9.75 16.46 -32.99
C VAL A 341 -9.31 15.37 -32.02
N TYR A 342 -8.38 14.52 -32.45
CA TYR A 342 -7.71 13.54 -31.61
C TYR A 342 -6.23 13.91 -31.43
N GLN A 343 -5.74 13.84 -30.20
CA GLN A 343 -4.37 14.21 -29.81
C GLN A 343 -3.59 12.98 -29.34
N ARG A 344 -2.31 12.86 -29.71
CA ARG A 344 -1.45 11.75 -29.25
C ARG A 344 -1.04 11.93 -27.79
N VAL A 345 -1.17 10.89 -26.99
CA VAL A 345 -0.69 10.86 -25.59
C VAL A 345 0.72 10.27 -25.47
N PRO A 346 1.49 10.64 -24.43
CA PRO A 346 2.73 9.93 -24.07
C PRO A 346 2.44 8.49 -23.62
N ALA A 347 3.10 7.52 -24.26
CA ALA A 347 3.05 6.11 -23.87
C ALA A 347 3.74 5.84 -22.51
N THR A 348 4.66 6.71 -22.09
CA THR A 348 5.35 6.64 -20.81
C THR A 348 5.13 7.90 -19.97
N VAL A 349 5.19 7.72 -18.66
CA VAL A 349 5.13 8.78 -17.64
C VAL A 349 6.50 8.88 -16.98
N ARG A 350 6.95 10.10 -16.64
CA ARG A 350 8.23 10.30 -15.95
C ARG A 350 8.00 10.20 -14.44
N ALA A 351 8.57 9.17 -13.80
CA ALA A 351 8.62 9.12 -12.34
C ALA A 351 9.43 10.31 -11.80
N ARG A 352 8.78 11.24 -11.08
CA ARG A 352 9.46 12.29 -10.30
C ARG A 352 10.07 11.64 -9.06
N GLY A 353 11.23 12.14 -8.63
CA GLY A 353 11.81 11.78 -7.34
C GLY A 353 10.91 12.22 -6.17
N VAL A 354 11.21 11.72 -4.96
CA VAL A 354 10.52 12.12 -3.72
C VAL A 354 10.56 13.65 -3.55
N ASP A 355 9.47 14.24 -3.08
CA ASP A 355 9.35 15.70 -2.96
C ASP A 355 10.48 16.27 -2.07
N PRO A 356 11.29 17.23 -2.57
CA PRO A 356 12.51 17.67 -1.90
C PRO A 356 12.29 18.68 -0.77
N ARG A 357 11.05 19.06 -0.41
CA ARG A 357 10.77 19.99 0.71
C ARG A 357 11.00 19.39 2.11
N VAL A 358 12.25 19.01 2.37
CA VAL A 358 12.73 18.61 3.70
C VAL A 358 13.03 19.86 4.52
N GLU A 359 11.99 20.53 5.00
CA GLU A 359 12.12 21.51 6.08
C GLU A 359 12.72 20.82 7.32
N ARG A 360 13.77 21.42 7.90
CA ARG A 360 14.50 20.86 9.04
C ARG A 360 14.06 21.52 10.34
N GLY A 361 13.44 20.74 11.22
CA GLY A 361 12.91 21.22 12.50
C GLY A 361 11.47 20.79 12.68
N LEU A 362 10.82 21.32 13.73
CA LEU A 362 9.38 21.12 13.94
C LEU A 362 8.59 21.91 12.88
N PRO A 363 7.71 21.28 12.08
CA PRO A 363 6.90 22.01 11.10
C PRO A 363 5.76 22.80 11.75
N ASP A 364 5.21 23.77 11.03
CA ASP A 364 3.96 24.43 11.40
C ASP A 364 2.81 23.42 11.60
N LEU A 365 1.77 23.83 12.33
CA LEU A 365 0.60 22.97 12.63
C LEU A 365 -0.02 22.38 11.35
N GLN A 366 -0.15 23.17 10.30
CA GLN A 366 -0.66 22.72 9.00
C GLN A 366 0.20 21.62 8.38
N TRP A 367 1.53 21.75 8.41
CA TRP A 367 2.47 20.74 7.89
C TRP A 367 2.55 19.49 8.78
N ARG A 368 2.43 19.62 10.10
CA ARG A 368 2.26 18.49 11.02
C ARG A 368 0.95 17.72 10.74
N ARG A 369 -0.14 18.43 10.44
CA ARG A 369 -1.43 17.84 10.00
C ARG A 369 -1.32 17.18 8.60
N VAL A 370 -0.56 17.73 7.65
CA VAL A 370 -0.20 17.06 6.38
C VAL A 370 0.55 15.75 6.64
N ALA A 371 1.50 15.72 7.58
CA ALA A 371 2.27 14.51 7.91
C ALA A 371 1.38 13.34 8.37
N ALA A 372 0.35 13.63 9.19
CA ALA A 372 -0.64 12.63 9.61
C ALA A 372 -1.40 12.03 8.41
N ILE A 373 -1.88 12.91 7.50
CA ILE A 373 -2.60 12.52 6.29
C ILE A 373 -1.68 11.75 5.32
N LYS A 374 -0.42 12.17 5.17
CA LYS A 374 0.58 11.56 4.29
C LYS A 374 0.98 10.17 4.76
N TYR A 375 1.26 9.98 6.04
CA TYR A 375 1.58 8.66 6.59
C TYR A 375 0.39 7.70 6.42
N TRP A 376 -0.82 8.15 6.78
CA TRP A 376 -2.05 7.39 6.56
C TRP A 376 -2.23 7.00 5.09
N SER A 377 -2.11 7.96 4.18
CA SER A 377 -2.22 7.78 2.73
C SER A 377 -1.17 6.83 2.16
N THR A 378 0.03 6.80 2.71
CA THR A 378 1.06 5.84 2.30
C THR A 378 0.67 4.44 2.79
N ALA A 379 0.41 4.27 4.09
CA ALA A 379 0.06 2.97 4.67
C ALA A 379 -1.20 2.35 4.04
N ASP A 380 -2.25 3.15 3.80
CA ASP A 380 -3.48 2.69 3.12
C ASP A 380 -3.33 2.60 1.59
N ALA A 381 -2.23 3.06 0.99
CA ALA A 381 -1.94 2.80 -0.41
C ALA A 381 -1.13 1.51 -0.60
N VAL A 382 -0.04 1.31 0.15
CA VAL A 382 1.01 0.33 -0.23
C VAL A 382 1.01 -0.98 0.57
N ILE A 383 0.33 -1.05 1.72
CA ILE A 383 0.27 -2.28 2.52
C ILE A 383 -0.70 -3.30 1.87
N PRO A 384 -0.35 -4.60 1.75
CA PRO A 384 -1.23 -5.65 1.22
C PRO A 384 -2.55 -5.78 1.99
N THR A 385 -3.69 -6.01 1.30
CA THR A 385 -5.05 -5.94 1.87
C THR A 385 -5.23 -6.63 3.21
N ASP A 386 -4.73 -7.87 3.31
CA ASP A 386 -4.94 -8.77 4.43
C ASP A 386 -3.99 -8.50 5.62
N GLN A 387 -3.06 -7.58 5.44
CA GLN A 387 -2.20 -7.04 6.50
C GLN A 387 -2.70 -5.69 7.04
N ARG A 388 -3.58 -4.98 6.33
CA ARG A 388 -4.03 -3.62 6.68
C ARG A 388 -4.75 -3.52 8.03
N LEU A 389 -4.75 -2.31 8.58
CA LEU A 389 -5.72 -1.91 9.60
C LEU A 389 -7.15 -1.97 9.02
N PRO A 390 -8.14 -2.51 9.75
CA PRO A 390 -9.55 -2.40 9.36
C PRO A 390 -9.94 -0.93 9.18
N ALA A 391 -10.71 -0.60 8.14
CA ALA A 391 -10.95 0.78 7.71
C ALA A 391 -11.42 1.73 8.83
N ALA A 392 -12.25 1.25 9.75
CA ALA A 392 -12.69 2.04 10.92
C ALA A 392 -11.54 2.35 11.91
N VAL A 393 -10.64 1.39 12.16
CA VAL A 393 -9.47 1.56 13.03
C VAL A 393 -8.43 2.46 12.36
N SER A 394 -8.26 2.32 11.04
CA SER A 394 -7.41 3.18 10.21
C SER A 394 -7.87 4.65 10.27
N ALA A 395 -9.18 4.90 10.14
CA ALA A 395 -9.78 6.23 10.29
C ALA A 395 -9.70 6.78 11.73
N GLU A 396 -9.95 5.95 12.74
CA GLU A 396 -9.83 6.34 14.16
C GLU A 396 -8.39 6.76 14.52
N ALA A 397 -7.39 6.02 14.02
CA ALA A 397 -5.98 6.37 14.17
C ALA A 397 -5.64 7.70 13.48
N LEU A 398 -6.11 7.92 12.25
CA LEU A 398 -5.92 9.18 11.53
C LEU A 398 -6.45 10.40 12.30
N VAL A 399 -7.69 10.34 12.78
CA VAL A 399 -8.30 11.47 13.52
C VAL A 399 -7.50 11.75 14.81
N LYS A 400 -7.05 10.71 15.51
CA LYS A 400 -6.24 10.84 16.73
C LYS A 400 -4.86 11.46 16.45
N VAL A 401 -4.15 10.98 15.43
CA VAL A 401 -2.83 11.51 15.05
C VAL A 401 -2.96 12.95 14.55
N PHE A 402 -3.94 13.26 13.68
CA PHE A 402 -4.19 14.60 13.16
C PHE A 402 -4.51 15.62 14.26
N ASN A 403 -5.31 15.24 15.26
CA ASN A 403 -5.65 16.13 16.38
C ASN A 403 -4.48 16.27 17.38
N ALA A 404 -3.70 15.22 17.63
CA ALA A 404 -2.49 15.27 18.46
C ALA A 404 -1.45 16.27 17.93
N MET A 405 -1.45 16.57 16.63
CA MET A 405 -0.57 17.59 16.03
C MET A 405 -0.77 19.00 16.60
N ALA A 406 -1.93 19.33 17.18
CA ALA A 406 -2.12 20.62 17.87
C ALA A 406 -1.15 20.74 19.06
N ALA A 407 -1.20 19.78 19.98
CA ALA A 407 -0.37 19.73 21.19
C ALA A 407 1.09 19.28 20.95
N ALA A 408 1.46 18.94 19.71
CA ALA A 408 2.80 18.44 19.35
C ALA A 408 3.85 19.56 19.22
N GLU A 409 3.93 20.46 20.21
CA GLU A 409 4.73 21.71 20.17
C GLU A 409 6.25 21.52 20.27
N THR A 410 6.74 20.28 20.36
CA THR A 410 8.18 19.97 20.33
C THR A 410 8.47 18.86 19.32
N PRO A 411 9.71 18.78 18.79
CA PRO A 411 10.13 17.69 17.91
C PRO A 411 9.87 16.30 18.53
N GLY A 412 10.07 16.14 19.84
CA GLY A 412 9.76 14.90 20.55
C GLY A 412 8.26 14.57 20.54
N ARG A 413 7.39 15.52 20.89
CA ARG A 413 5.93 15.31 20.87
C ARG A 413 5.38 15.03 19.47
N TYR A 414 6.02 15.57 18.42
CA TYR A 414 5.67 15.27 17.03
C TYR A 414 6.04 13.83 16.63
N ILE A 415 7.21 13.33 17.04
CA ILE A 415 7.59 11.91 16.89
C ILE A 415 6.64 11.00 17.69
N GLU A 416 6.29 11.36 18.93
CA GLU A 416 5.31 10.62 19.75
C GLU A 416 3.93 10.54 19.08
N ALA A 417 3.44 11.65 18.50
CA ALA A 417 2.17 11.68 17.79
C ALA A 417 2.17 10.80 16.53
N LEU A 418 3.26 10.82 15.74
CA LEU A 418 3.42 9.95 14.56
C LEU A 418 3.53 8.47 14.94
N ALA A 419 4.17 8.14 16.07
CA ALA A 419 4.41 6.77 16.49
C ALA A 419 3.11 5.97 16.77
N VAL A 420 1.99 6.65 17.02
CA VAL A 420 0.67 6.01 17.16
C VAL A 420 0.28 5.21 15.92
N PHE A 421 0.58 5.72 14.70
CA PHE A 421 0.40 4.94 13.47
C PHE A 421 1.38 3.77 13.41
N THR A 422 2.67 4.02 13.67
CA THR A 422 3.73 3.01 13.66
C THR A 422 3.40 1.80 14.55
N VAL A 423 2.86 2.05 15.74
CA VAL A 423 2.38 1.00 16.66
C VAL A 423 1.13 0.30 16.12
N ALA A 424 0.15 1.05 15.60
CA ALA A 424 -1.09 0.48 15.08
C ALA A 424 -0.86 -0.45 13.87
N LEU A 425 0.17 -0.20 13.06
CA LEU A 425 0.52 -1.07 11.92
C LEU A 425 0.98 -2.48 12.33
N ALA A 426 1.38 -2.72 13.59
CA ALA A 426 1.84 -4.03 14.07
C ALA A 426 2.81 -4.72 13.10
N ASP A 427 3.88 -4.00 12.76
CA ASP A 427 4.90 -4.36 11.77
C ASP A 427 6.28 -3.94 12.32
N THR A 428 7.26 -4.85 12.34
CA THR A 428 8.61 -4.55 12.86
C THR A 428 9.46 -3.70 11.89
N HIS A 429 9.06 -3.60 10.61
CA HIS A 429 9.61 -2.62 9.67
C HIS A 429 8.91 -1.26 9.76
N ALA A 430 7.77 -1.15 10.45
CA ALA A 430 7.17 0.14 10.73
C ALA A 430 8.02 0.89 11.77
N GLN A 431 8.78 1.90 11.33
CA GLN A 431 9.66 2.67 12.19
C GLN A 431 9.69 4.16 11.77
N LEU A 432 10.01 5.02 12.73
CA LEU A 432 10.31 6.44 12.50
C LEU A 432 11.83 6.62 12.51
N THR A 433 12.37 7.14 11.40
CA THR A 433 13.82 7.36 11.21
C THR A 433 14.09 8.77 10.68
N GLY A 434 15.34 9.07 10.32
CA GLY A 434 15.80 10.43 10.05
C GLY A 434 16.28 11.16 11.32
N ALA A 435 16.70 12.42 11.18
CA ALA A 435 17.38 13.16 12.25
C ALA A 435 16.52 13.32 13.50
N MET A 436 15.29 13.82 13.35
CA MET A 436 14.40 14.13 14.48
C MET A 436 14.01 12.88 15.30
N ALA A 437 13.69 11.78 14.63
CA ALA A 437 13.42 10.50 15.32
C ALA A 437 14.67 9.98 16.03
N SER A 438 15.86 10.18 15.44
CA SER A 438 17.14 9.81 16.05
C SER A 438 17.50 10.70 17.26
N ASP A 439 17.07 11.96 17.27
CA ASP A 439 17.20 12.85 18.43
C ASP A 439 16.24 12.47 19.57
N HIS A 440 14.99 12.13 19.24
CA HIS A 440 13.99 11.69 20.22
C HIS A 440 14.33 10.33 20.84
N PHE A 441 14.66 9.32 20.03
CA PHE A 441 15.00 7.97 20.54
C PHE A 441 16.46 7.84 21.00
N GLY A 442 17.33 8.79 20.66
CA GLY A 442 18.76 8.78 20.98
C GLY A 442 19.66 8.32 19.82
N ARG A 443 20.73 9.07 19.55
CA ARG A 443 21.70 8.80 18.46
C ARG A 443 22.80 7.81 18.83
N GLY A 444 23.15 7.69 20.10
CA GLY A 444 24.14 6.73 20.58
C GLY A 444 23.51 5.55 21.31
N THR A 445 24.25 4.45 21.45
CA THR A 445 23.81 3.23 22.15
C THR A 445 24.98 2.51 22.82
N ILE A 446 24.71 1.50 23.65
CA ILE A 446 25.74 0.65 24.27
C ILE A 446 25.73 -0.77 23.70
N ALA A 447 26.92 -1.39 23.67
CA ALA A 447 27.17 -2.67 23.00
C ALA A 447 26.83 -3.92 23.84
N ILE A 448 25.67 -3.91 24.51
CA ILE A 448 25.08 -5.10 25.17
C ILE A 448 23.74 -5.50 24.55
N ARG A 449 23.44 -6.80 24.48
CA ARG A 449 22.10 -7.30 24.12
C ARG A 449 21.34 -7.65 25.40
N LEU A 450 20.18 -7.03 25.60
CA LEU A 450 19.21 -7.42 26.64
C LEU A 450 18.17 -8.38 26.07
N LYS A 451 17.72 -9.35 26.89
CA LYS A 451 16.63 -10.26 26.55
C LYS A 451 15.89 -10.70 27.81
N ARG A 452 14.60 -11.02 27.69
CA ARG A 452 13.82 -11.62 28.77
C ARG A 452 14.04 -13.14 28.82
N VAL A 453 14.49 -13.64 29.96
CA VAL A 453 14.86 -15.04 30.23
C VAL A 453 14.25 -15.45 31.57
N GLU A 454 13.45 -16.53 31.58
CA GLU A 454 12.69 -17.00 32.77
C GLU A 454 11.92 -15.86 33.48
N GLY A 455 11.37 -14.93 32.70
CA GLY A 455 10.62 -13.77 33.17
C GLY A 455 11.45 -12.53 33.52
N ARG A 456 12.78 -12.65 33.67
CA ARG A 456 13.71 -11.58 34.07
C ARG A 456 14.46 -10.98 32.89
N TYR A 457 14.90 -9.73 32.96
CA TYR A 457 15.66 -9.10 31.88
C TYR A 457 17.17 -9.25 32.11
N LEU A 458 17.84 -10.07 31.31
CA LEU A 458 19.28 -10.35 31.43
C LEU A 458 20.11 -9.68 30.34
N VAL A 459 21.38 -9.40 30.66
CA VAL A 459 22.43 -9.22 29.66
C VAL A 459 22.76 -10.58 29.05
N VAL A 460 22.41 -10.81 27.79
CA VAL A 460 22.65 -12.09 27.09
C VAL A 460 23.81 -12.03 26.10
N ALA A 461 24.32 -10.85 25.76
CA ALA A 461 25.58 -10.69 25.03
C ALA A 461 26.24 -9.34 25.35
N LYS A 462 27.58 -9.31 25.23
CA LYS A 462 28.42 -8.11 25.19
C LYS A 462 29.24 -8.16 23.91
N THR A 463 29.30 -7.09 23.11
CA THR A 463 30.26 -7.05 22.00
C THR A 463 31.67 -6.90 22.57
N ALA A 464 32.61 -7.70 22.07
CA ALA A 464 34.02 -7.56 22.42
C ALA A 464 34.54 -6.18 21.97
N GLY A 465 35.63 -5.70 22.59
CA GLY A 465 36.23 -4.38 22.32
C GLY A 465 35.40 -3.18 22.80
N LEU A 466 34.11 -3.13 22.46
CA LEU A 466 33.19 -2.02 22.67
C LEU A 466 32.65 -1.91 24.10
N VAL A 467 32.56 -3.03 24.84
CA VAL A 467 32.29 -3.01 26.30
C VAL A 467 33.63 -3.10 27.04
N PRO A 468 34.05 -2.07 27.80
CA PRO A 468 35.33 -2.09 28.51
C PRO A 468 35.41 -3.25 29.50
N ARG A 469 36.55 -3.97 29.56
CA ARG A 469 36.80 -5.01 30.57
C ARG A 469 36.83 -4.50 32.01
N SER A 470 36.93 -3.18 32.19
CA SER A 470 36.82 -2.49 33.48
C SER A 470 35.36 -2.21 33.90
N ALA A 471 34.39 -2.31 32.99
CA ALA A 471 32.98 -2.23 33.35
C ALA A 471 32.58 -3.53 34.04
N ALA A 472 32.15 -3.45 35.30
CA ALA A 472 31.80 -4.59 36.13
C ALA A 472 30.44 -5.20 35.76
N LEU A 473 30.25 -5.59 34.50
CA LEU A 473 29.02 -6.11 33.91
C LEU A 473 29.31 -7.39 33.15
N GLU A 474 28.55 -8.45 33.43
CA GLU A 474 28.73 -9.78 32.87
C GLU A 474 27.48 -10.31 32.17
N VAL A 475 27.69 -11.29 31.30
CA VAL A 475 26.59 -12.05 30.68
C VAL A 475 25.91 -12.86 31.79
N GLY A 476 24.59 -12.75 31.91
CA GLY A 476 23.81 -13.35 32.99
C GLY A 476 23.59 -12.46 34.22
N ASP A 477 24.05 -11.20 34.20
CA ASP A 477 23.52 -10.16 35.10
C ASP A 477 22.07 -9.83 34.75
N GLU A 478 21.25 -9.59 35.77
CA GLU A 478 19.88 -9.12 35.66
C GLU A 478 19.83 -7.59 35.77
N VAL A 479 19.16 -6.92 34.82
CA VAL A 479 19.05 -5.45 34.78
C VAL A 479 17.75 -5.02 35.48
N LEU A 480 17.92 -4.29 36.59
CA LEU A 480 16.82 -3.81 37.43
C LEU A 480 16.37 -2.38 37.06
N GLY A 481 17.26 -1.58 36.46
CA GLY A 481 16.95 -0.21 36.08
C GLY A 481 18.00 0.43 35.16
N ILE A 482 17.60 1.54 34.54
CA ILE A 482 18.38 2.32 33.57
C ILE A 482 18.18 3.81 33.83
N ASP A 483 19.28 4.56 33.91
CA ASP A 483 19.32 6.00 34.18
C ASP A 483 18.47 6.43 35.40
N GLY A 484 18.52 5.59 36.45
CA GLY A 484 17.76 5.78 37.70
C GLY A 484 16.29 5.33 37.66
N VAL A 485 15.77 4.91 36.50
CA VAL A 485 14.38 4.44 36.33
C VAL A 485 14.32 2.91 36.43
N PRO A 486 13.38 2.31 37.20
CA PRO A 486 13.17 0.86 37.20
C PRO A 486 12.87 0.32 35.80
N LEU A 487 13.46 -0.81 35.41
CA LEU A 487 13.49 -1.22 34.00
C LEU A 487 12.08 -1.44 33.43
N GLN A 488 11.16 -2.04 34.19
CA GLN A 488 9.77 -2.20 33.74
C GLN A 488 9.09 -0.84 33.48
N VAL A 489 9.31 0.17 34.33
CA VAL A 489 8.79 1.53 34.11
C VAL A 489 9.40 2.18 32.86
N ALA A 490 10.64 1.86 32.52
CA ALA A 490 11.26 2.30 31.26
C ALA A 490 10.63 1.60 30.05
N ILE A 491 10.39 0.27 30.12
CA ILE A 491 9.68 -0.52 29.11
C ILE A 491 8.26 0.03 28.88
N ASP A 492 7.49 0.21 29.96
CA ASP A 492 6.10 0.68 29.90
C ASP A 492 5.98 2.09 29.28
N ARG A 493 7.00 2.94 29.44
CA ARG A 493 7.10 4.27 28.80
C ARG A 493 7.50 4.22 27.33
N ARG A 494 8.18 3.16 26.87
CA ARG A 494 8.70 3.02 25.49
C ARG A 494 7.78 2.17 24.60
N LEU A 495 7.03 1.23 25.18
CA LEU A 495 6.05 0.38 24.51
C LEU A 495 4.97 1.14 23.68
N PRO A 496 4.48 2.34 24.09
CA PRO A 496 3.55 3.15 23.30
C PRO A 496 4.14 3.76 22.02
N LEU A 497 5.45 3.63 21.78
CA LEU A 497 6.17 4.29 20.68
C LEU A 497 6.76 3.30 19.66
N ILE A 498 6.65 1.98 19.91
CA ILE A 498 7.29 0.93 19.13
C ILE A 498 6.27 -0.16 18.79
N GLY A 499 6.08 -0.36 17.48
CA GLY A 499 5.33 -1.49 16.94
C GLY A 499 6.20 -2.75 16.83
N GLY A 500 5.58 -3.85 16.42
CA GLY A 500 6.25 -5.10 16.10
C GLY A 500 5.25 -6.10 15.56
N SER A 501 5.70 -6.99 14.69
CA SER A 501 4.83 -8.01 14.08
C SER A 501 4.39 -9.10 15.06
N THR A 502 5.18 -9.31 16.12
CA THR A 502 4.87 -10.16 17.27
C THR A 502 5.24 -9.44 18.56
N GLU A 503 4.61 -9.76 19.70
CA GLU A 503 4.95 -9.13 20.98
C GLU A 503 6.41 -9.43 21.40
N ALA A 504 6.99 -10.57 20.99
CA ALA A 504 8.40 -10.88 21.22
C ALA A 504 9.34 -9.98 20.40
N ALA A 505 9.02 -9.70 19.12
CA ALA A 505 9.77 -8.75 18.31
C ALA A 505 9.66 -7.32 18.87
N ARG A 506 8.48 -6.97 19.38
CA ARG A 506 8.20 -5.68 20.03
C ARG A 506 8.96 -5.52 21.34
N GLU A 507 8.98 -6.53 22.22
CA GLU A 507 9.75 -6.52 23.47
C GLU A 507 11.26 -6.38 23.18
N ARG A 508 11.77 -7.14 22.20
CA ARG A 508 13.16 -7.04 21.69
C ARG A 508 13.51 -5.62 21.25
N ASP A 509 12.68 -4.98 20.43
CA ASP A 509 12.98 -3.65 19.89
C ASP A 509 12.72 -2.51 20.89
N VAL A 510 11.80 -2.70 21.85
CA VAL A 510 11.72 -1.85 23.04
C VAL A 510 13.01 -1.93 23.85
N LEU A 511 13.49 -3.13 24.19
CA LEU A 511 14.74 -3.32 24.94
C LEU A 511 15.95 -2.68 24.22
N ARG A 512 16.11 -2.92 22.91
CA ARG A 512 17.14 -2.26 22.08
C ARG A 512 17.00 -0.73 22.11
N SER A 513 15.78 -0.19 22.10
CA SER A 513 15.51 1.24 22.12
C SER A 513 15.79 1.91 23.47
N LEU A 514 15.69 1.18 24.59
CA LEU A 514 16.03 1.70 25.93
C LEU A 514 17.53 1.97 26.10
N LEU A 515 18.39 1.17 25.44
CA LEU A 515 19.85 1.37 25.48
C LEU A 515 20.29 2.68 24.80
N ARG A 516 19.45 3.23 23.93
CA ARG A 516 19.74 4.45 23.17
C ARG A 516 19.66 5.71 24.04
N GLY A 517 20.39 6.75 23.63
CA GLY A 517 20.38 8.08 24.24
C GLY A 517 21.23 9.07 23.43
N PRO A 518 21.54 10.26 23.95
CA PRO A 518 22.46 11.19 23.30
C PRO A 518 23.82 10.52 23.01
N ALA A 519 24.40 10.76 21.83
CA ALA A 519 25.70 10.20 21.50
C ALA A 519 26.79 10.85 22.37
N GLY A 520 27.65 10.02 22.97
CA GLY A 520 28.67 10.47 23.93
C GLY A 520 28.14 10.75 25.34
N SER A 521 26.87 10.43 25.66
CA SER A 521 26.41 10.41 27.05
C SER A 521 26.69 9.07 27.73
N VAL A 522 26.75 9.09 29.06
CA VAL A 522 26.83 7.87 29.87
C VAL A 522 25.42 7.31 30.09
N VAL A 523 25.29 5.98 30.14
CA VAL A 523 24.13 5.28 30.70
C VAL A 523 24.50 4.67 32.05
N ASP A 524 23.58 4.73 33.01
CA ASP A 524 23.72 4.08 34.32
C ASP A 524 22.78 2.88 34.43
N LEU A 525 23.33 1.67 34.48
CA LEU A 525 22.58 0.42 34.64
C LEU A 525 22.65 -0.07 36.07
N SER A 526 21.49 -0.18 36.72
CA SER A 526 21.35 -0.87 38.01
C SER A 526 21.21 -2.37 37.73
N VAL A 527 22.21 -3.17 38.09
CA VAL A 527 22.27 -4.60 37.79
C VAL A 527 22.53 -5.46 39.02
N ILE A 528 22.04 -6.70 39.01
CA ILE A 528 22.27 -7.71 40.07
C ILE A 528 22.85 -8.98 39.46
N GLY A 529 23.99 -9.42 40.02
CA GLY A 529 24.70 -10.62 39.58
C GLY A 529 24.36 -11.85 40.43
N PRO A 530 24.96 -13.02 40.13
CA PRO A 530 24.75 -14.26 40.89
C PRO A 530 25.06 -14.16 42.40
N SER A 531 25.90 -13.20 42.80
CA SER A 531 26.25 -12.91 44.20
C SER A 531 25.18 -12.10 44.97
N GLY A 532 24.07 -11.71 44.34
CA GLY A 532 22.94 -11.03 44.99
C GLY A 532 23.14 -9.54 45.31
N GLY A 533 24.33 -8.97 45.04
CA GLY A 533 24.60 -7.55 45.21
C GLY A 533 24.09 -6.73 44.02
N VAL A 534 23.24 -5.71 44.29
CA VAL A 534 22.88 -4.68 43.31
C VAL A 534 24.04 -3.69 43.16
N ARG A 535 24.40 -3.34 41.92
CA ARG A 535 25.49 -2.41 41.59
C ARG A 535 25.14 -1.52 40.41
N SER A 536 25.70 -0.32 40.40
CA SER A 536 25.67 0.59 39.23
C SER A 536 26.80 0.21 38.27
N VAL A 537 26.49 0.14 36.98
CA VAL A 537 27.45 0.04 35.88
C VAL A 537 27.24 1.22 34.95
N LYS A 538 28.30 2.01 34.77
CA LYS A 538 28.32 3.14 33.83
C LYS A 538 28.98 2.71 32.52
N LEU A 539 28.35 3.03 31.39
CA LEU A 539 28.83 2.73 30.04
C LEU A 539 28.61 3.94 29.11
N ASP A 540 29.49 4.13 28.13
CA ASP A 540 29.40 5.24 27.18
C ASP A 540 28.52 4.87 25.97
N ARG A 541 27.49 5.69 25.68
CA ARG A 541 26.63 5.54 24.51
C ARG A 541 27.36 5.99 23.24
N SER A 542 28.10 5.08 22.63
CA SER A 542 28.85 5.31 21.40
C SER A 542 27.95 5.72 20.24
N GLY A 543 28.47 6.56 19.32
CA GLY A 543 27.74 6.97 18.11
C GLY A 543 27.66 5.89 17.02
N SER A 544 28.40 4.79 17.18
CA SER A 544 28.30 3.58 16.36
C SER A 544 27.03 2.80 16.70
N SER A 545 26.26 2.44 15.67
CA SER A 545 25.08 1.59 15.85
C SER A 545 25.48 0.15 16.18
N PHE A 546 24.63 -0.53 16.95
CA PHE A 546 24.80 -1.95 17.31
C PHE A 546 24.95 -2.88 16.08
N HIS A 547 24.45 -2.43 14.92
CA HIS A 547 24.52 -3.15 13.64
C HIS A 547 25.92 -3.15 13.00
N GLN A 548 26.90 -2.43 13.56
CA GLN A 548 28.28 -2.87 13.45
C GLN A 548 28.53 -4.04 14.42
N GLU A 549 28.03 -5.22 14.04
CA GLU A 549 28.61 -6.46 14.52
C GLU A 549 30.08 -6.47 14.08
N GLU A 550 31.02 -6.55 15.03
CA GLU A 550 32.43 -6.74 14.71
C GLU A 550 32.56 -7.98 13.81
N ALA A 551 33.31 -7.89 12.71
CA ALA A 551 33.49 -9.00 11.78
C ALA A 551 33.98 -10.24 12.54
N PRO A 552 33.16 -11.30 12.69
CA PRO A 552 33.42 -12.33 13.70
C PRO A 552 34.73 -13.08 13.44
N SER A 553 35.54 -13.18 14.49
CA SER A 553 36.89 -13.73 14.46
C SER A 553 36.90 -15.26 14.46
N GLY A 554 36.49 -15.85 13.34
CA GLY A 554 36.52 -17.31 13.14
C GLY A 554 36.20 -17.75 11.71
N PRO A 555 36.36 -19.04 11.39
CA PRO A 555 35.90 -19.59 10.12
C PRO A 555 34.38 -19.72 10.11
N SER A 556 33.73 -19.28 9.02
CA SER A 556 32.27 -19.37 8.84
C SER A 556 31.74 -20.80 8.65
N TYR A 557 32.61 -21.81 8.70
CA TYR A 557 32.22 -23.21 8.73
C TYR A 557 33.29 -24.07 9.43
N ARG A 558 32.86 -25.14 10.11
CA ARG A 558 33.73 -26.09 10.83
C ARG A 558 33.07 -27.45 11.01
N ARG A 559 33.87 -28.52 11.17
CA ARG A 559 33.36 -29.87 11.49
C ARG A 559 33.32 -30.07 13.01
N LEU A 560 32.22 -30.61 13.51
CA LEU A 560 31.96 -30.92 14.91
C LEU A 560 32.08 -32.43 15.18
N ALA A 561 32.07 -32.79 16.47
CA ALA A 561 32.06 -34.19 16.91
C ALA A 561 30.86 -34.97 16.33
N GLY A 562 31.06 -36.27 16.09
CA GLY A 562 30.00 -37.13 15.55
C GLY A 562 29.68 -36.89 14.08
N ASP A 563 30.61 -36.32 13.31
CA ASP A 563 30.51 -36.07 11.86
C ASP A 563 29.37 -35.11 11.46
N VAL A 564 29.32 -33.96 12.12
CA VAL A 564 28.33 -32.90 11.83
C VAL A 564 29.06 -31.66 11.37
N GLY A 565 28.73 -31.11 10.22
CA GLY A 565 29.18 -29.78 9.82
C GLY A 565 28.39 -28.69 10.55
N TYR A 566 29.06 -27.61 10.94
CA TYR A 566 28.44 -26.37 11.41
C TYR A 566 28.81 -25.27 10.42
N VAL A 567 27.80 -24.50 10.00
CA VAL A 567 27.92 -23.42 9.02
C VAL A 567 27.24 -22.18 9.60
N ASP A 568 27.99 -21.10 9.72
CA ASP A 568 27.50 -19.79 10.13
C ASP A 568 27.07 -19.01 8.88
N LEU A 569 25.76 -18.92 8.63
CA LEU A 569 25.22 -18.21 7.47
C LEU A 569 25.17 -16.68 7.66
N VAL A 570 25.44 -16.18 8.87
CA VAL A 570 25.68 -14.75 9.16
C VAL A 570 27.03 -14.31 8.57
N ASN A 571 27.99 -15.22 8.42
CA ASN A 571 29.36 -14.91 7.98
C ASN A 571 29.88 -15.73 6.79
N LEU A 572 29.12 -16.70 6.28
CA LEU A 572 29.39 -17.33 5.00
C LEU A 572 29.09 -16.34 3.87
N LEU A 573 30.10 -15.98 3.09
CA LEU A 573 29.96 -15.19 1.86
C LEU A 573 29.64 -16.11 0.65
N PRO A 574 28.99 -15.60 -0.41
CA PRO A 574 28.56 -16.44 -1.55
C PRO A 574 29.71 -17.19 -2.25
N ASP A 575 30.88 -16.56 -2.39
CA ASP A 575 32.09 -17.13 -2.99
C ASP A 575 32.72 -18.26 -2.14
N ARG A 576 32.36 -18.35 -0.86
CA ARG A 576 32.86 -19.36 0.07
C ARG A 576 31.99 -20.62 0.14
N VAL A 577 30.86 -20.65 -0.56
CA VAL A 577 29.88 -21.75 -0.49
C VAL A 577 30.45 -23.07 -1.03
N ASP A 578 31.12 -23.07 -2.18
CA ASP A 578 31.69 -24.31 -2.72
C ASP A 578 32.82 -24.86 -1.83
N ALA A 579 33.73 -24.01 -1.35
CA ALA A 579 34.77 -24.39 -0.40
C ALA A 579 34.22 -24.89 0.96
N MET A 580 33.02 -24.48 1.34
CA MET A 580 32.29 -25.02 2.50
C MET A 580 31.74 -26.43 2.19
N PHE A 581 31.18 -26.66 1.00
CA PHE A 581 30.73 -27.98 0.57
C PHE A 581 31.87 -28.96 0.27
N GLU A 582 33.06 -28.51 -0.16
CA GLU A 582 34.27 -29.34 -0.23
C GLU A 582 34.69 -29.83 1.16
N ALA A 583 34.65 -28.95 2.16
CA ALA A 583 35.07 -29.27 3.53
C ALA A 583 34.03 -30.09 4.32
N LEU A 584 32.72 -29.87 4.08
CA LEU A 584 31.64 -30.42 4.90
C LEU A 584 30.61 -31.28 4.14
N GLY A 585 30.64 -31.32 2.81
CA GLY A 585 29.65 -32.05 2.00
C GLY A 585 29.67 -33.58 2.16
N THR A 586 30.70 -34.12 2.83
CA THR A 586 30.78 -35.54 3.23
C THR A 586 30.28 -35.81 4.64
N CYS A 587 29.97 -34.79 5.45
CA CYS A 587 29.42 -34.97 6.79
C CYS A 587 27.99 -35.53 6.70
N ARG A 588 27.58 -36.40 7.63
CA ARG A 588 26.20 -36.96 7.66
C ARG A 588 25.11 -35.92 7.94
N ALA A 589 25.45 -34.76 8.48
CA ALA A 589 24.53 -33.66 8.73
C ALA A 589 25.21 -32.28 8.71
N LEU A 590 24.45 -31.23 8.41
CA LEU A 590 24.82 -29.82 8.59
C LEU A 590 23.88 -29.16 9.62
N ILE A 591 24.46 -28.36 10.51
CA ILE A 591 23.77 -27.35 11.32
C ILE A 591 24.05 -25.99 10.66
N LEU A 592 23.00 -25.31 10.23
CA LEU A 592 23.04 -24.00 9.58
C LEU A 592 22.58 -22.94 10.59
N ASP A 593 23.45 -22.03 10.98
CA ASP A 593 23.12 -20.98 11.95
C ASP A 593 22.54 -19.75 11.24
N LEU A 594 21.26 -19.46 11.53
CA LEU A 594 20.50 -18.29 11.09
C LEU A 594 19.95 -17.53 12.31
N ARG A 595 20.70 -17.49 13.42
CA ARG A 595 20.33 -16.68 14.60
C ARG A 595 20.67 -15.20 14.44
N GLY A 596 21.46 -14.83 13.43
CA GLY A 596 21.75 -13.45 13.01
C GLY A 596 21.33 -13.16 11.56
N TYR A 597 21.89 -12.10 10.95
CA TYR A 597 21.47 -11.61 9.63
C TYR A 597 22.39 -12.09 8.48
N PRO A 598 21.91 -12.88 7.50
CA PRO A 598 22.76 -13.52 6.51
C PRO A 598 23.31 -12.57 5.43
N LYS A 599 24.49 -12.90 4.89
CA LYS A 599 25.22 -12.08 3.90
C LYS A 599 25.11 -12.66 2.47
N GLY A 600 23.90 -12.99 2.04
CA GLY A 600 23.56 -13.38 0.66
C GLY A 600 23.93 -14.81 0.21
N SER A 601 24.72 -15.57 0.98
CA SER A 601 25.16 -16.92 0.58
C SER A 601 24.06 -17.98 0.47
N VAL A 602 22.87 -17.72 1.04
CA VAL A 602 21.84 -18.74 1.26
C VAL A 602 21.25 -19.29 -0.05
N GLN A 603 21.09 -18.47 -1.10
CA GLN A 603 20.58 -18.94 -2.39
C GLN A 603 21.55 -19.92 -3.07
N ALA A 604 22.86 -19.69 -2.96
CA ALA A 604 23.89 -20.62 -3.42
C ALA A 604 23.92 -21.90 -2.56
N VAL A 605 23.75 -21.79 -1.24
CA VAL A 605 23.62 -22.96 -0.34
C VAL A 605 22.39 -23.79 -0.72
N ALA A 606 21.22 -23.19 -0.89
CA ALA A 606 19.98 -23.90 -1.23
C ALA A 606 20.06 -24.66 -2.56
N ARG A 607 20.69 -24.08 -3.60
CA ARG A 607 20.99 -24.78 -4.87
C ARG A 607 21.81 -26.06 -4.67
N ARG A 608 22.73 -26.09 -3.70
CA ARG A 608 23.53 -27.27 -3.31
C ARG A 608 22.78 -28.25 -2.38
N LEU A 609 21.62 -27.87 -1.86
CA LEU A 609 20.77 -28.69 -0.97
C LEU A 609 19.53 -29.28 -1.68
N ASN A 610 19.16 -28.81 -2.87
CA ASN A 610 17.87 -29.09 -3.51
C ASN A 610 17.65 -30.59 -3.85
N ARG A 611 17.09 -31.34 -2.89
CA ARG A 611 16.87 -32.80 -2.99
C ARG A 611 15.45 -33.17 -3.40
N ILE A 612 14.48 -32.31 -3.14
CA ILE A 612 13.05 -32.60 -3.41
C ILE A 612 12.65 -32.21 -4.84
N GLY A 613 13.60 -31.72 -5.65
CA GLY A 613 13.30 -31.17 -6.97
C GLY A 613 12.44 -29.90 -6.87
N GLY A 614 12.64 -29.10 -5.82
CA GLY A 614 11.87 -27.89 -5.56
C GLY A 614 12.02 -26.92 -6.72
N THR A 615 10.91 -26.62 -7.40
CA THR A 615 10.84 -25.65 -8.51
C THR A 615 10.15 -24.34 -8.11
N GLN A 616 9.56 -24.29 -6.92
CA GLN A 616 8.84 -23.15 -6.34
C GLN A 616 9.44 -22.86 -4.97
N GLY A 617 9.90 -21.63 -4.75
CA GLY A 617 10.40 -21.13 -3.48
C GLY A 617 9.38 -20.23 -2.79
N PRO A 618 9.84 -19.21 -2.03
CA PRO A 618 8.95 -18.27 -1.34
C PRO A 618 8.01 -17.56 -2.31
N VAL A 619 6.77 -17.35 -1.88
CA VAL A 619 5.72 -16.68 -2.67
C VAL A 619 5.65 -15.22 -2.23
N PHE A 620 5.83 -14.32 -3.20
CA PHE A 620 5.79 -12.88 -2.99
C PHE A 620 4.50 -12.28 -3.53
N SER A 621 3.93 -11.34 -2.78
CA SER A 621 2.70 -10.60 -3.12
C SER A 621 2.91 -9.11 -2.87
N GLN A 622 2.76 -8.28 -3.91
CA GLN A 622 2.81 -6.80 -3.80
C GLN A 622 1.55 -6.18 -4.39
N ARG A 623 0.97 -5.18 -3.71
CA ARG A 623 -0.14 -4.39 -4.26
C ARG A 623 0.38 -3.37 -5.28
N LEU A 624 -0.14 -3.43 -6.50
CA LEU A 624 -0.10 -2.31 -7.43
C LEU A 624 -1.32 -1.39 -7.16
N VAL A 625 -1.11 -0.08 -7.12
CA VAL A 625 -2.20 0.91 -7.01
C VAL A 625 -2.54 1.41 -8.40
N ALA A 626 -3.74 1.06 -8.88
CA ALA A 626 -4.26 1.38 -10.22
C ALA A 626 -5.68 1.96 -10.10
N ALA A 627 -6.08 2.82 -11.05
CA ALA A 627 -7.40 3.44 -11.01
C ALA A 627 -8.56 2.55 -11.48
N SER A 628 -8.28 1.48 -12.23
CA SER A 628 -9.22 0.82 -13.18
C SER A 628 -10.40 0.02 -12.59
N GLY A 629 -10.72 0.20 -11.31
CA GLY A 629 -12.09 -0.06 -10.82
C GLY A 629 -12.44 -1.48 -10.43
N SER A 630 -11.58 -2.46 -10.72
CA SER A 630 -11.49 -3.62 -9.83
C SER A 630 -11.05 -3.08 -8.46
N GLY A 631 -11.99 -2.98 -7.51
CA GLY A 631 -11.73 -2.58 -6.12
C GLY A 631 -10.93 -3.61 -5.30
N GLN A 632 -10.05 -4.35 -5.97
CA GLN A 632 -9.11 -5.30 -5.41
C GLN A 632 -7.70 -4.78 -5.65
N ASP A 633 -6.85 -4.99 -4.66
CA ASP A 633 -5.40 -5.03 -4.82
C ASP A 633 -5.06 -5.87 -6.06
N SER A 634 -4.49 -5.22 -7.08
CA SER A 634 -3.85 -5.96 -8.17
C SER A 634 -2.54 -6.49 -7.60
N THR A 635 -2.64 -7.67 -7.00
CA THR A 635 -1.50 -8.37 -6.40
C THR A 635 -0.74 -9.09 -7.50
N GLU A 636 0.49 -8.65 -7.78
CA GLU A 636 1.43 -9.47 -8.55
C GLU A 636 1.95 -10.59 -7.65
N VAL A 637 1.75 -11.84 -8.06
CA VAL A 637 2.25 -13.03 -7.34
C VAL A 637 3.45 -13.59 -8.07
N VAL A 638 4.64 -13.44 -7.47
CA VAL A 638 5.90 -13.91 -8.06
C VAL A 638 6.47 -15.05 -7.21
N PRO A 639 6.43 -16.31 -7.68
CA PRO A 639 7.20 -17.38 -7.08
C PRO A 639 8.65 -17.34 -7.57
N VAL A 640 9.62 -17.48 -6.67
CA VAL A 640 11.05 -17.58 -7.03
C VAL A 640 11.44 -19.05 -7.13
N GLY A 641 11.76 -19.53 -8.33
CA GLY A 641 12.18 -20.91 -8.56
C GLY A 641 13.65 -21.19 -8.20
N PHE A 642 13.97 -22.46 -7.97
CA PHE A 642 15.35 -22.93 -7.79
C PHE A 642 15.84 -23.65 -9.04
N ASP A 643 17.04 -23.27 -9.50
CA ASP A 643 17.76 -23.93 -10.59
C ASP A 643 18.89 -24.78 -10.00
N ALA A 644 18.77 -26.10 -10.16
CA ALA A 644 19.59 -27.11 -9.48
C ALA A 644 20.74 -27.61 -10.38
N THR A 645 21.81 -26.83 -10.46
CA THR A 645 22.99 -27.09 -11.31
C THR A 645 23.98 -28.12 -10.75
N HIS A 646 23.72 -28.68 -9.56
CA HIS A 646 24.67 -29.51 -8.82
C HIS A 646 24.00 -30.74 -8.18
N ALA A 647 24.77 -31.81 -7.98
CA ALA A 647 24.35 -32.95 -7.17
C ALA A 647 24.07 -32.50 -5.72
N PRO A 648 22.86 -32.74 -5.17
CA PRO A 648 22.46 -32.14 -3.91
C PRO A 648 22.98 -32.93 -2.70
N TYR A 649 23.33 -32.21 -1.63
CA TYR A 649 23.89 -32.76 -0.41
C TYR A 649 22.96 -33.75 0.31
N ALA A 650 23.47 -34.95 0.58
CA ALA A 650 22.68 -36.10 1.04
C ALA A 650 22.41 -36.16 2.56
N GLY A 651 23.13 -35.40 3.39
CA GLY A 651 23.00 -35.46 4.85
C GLY A 651 21.75 -34.77 5.43
N ARG A 652 21.55 -34.84 6.75
CA ARG A 652 20.44 -34.14 7.43
C ARG A 652 20.74 -32.64 7.54
N ILE A 653 19.71 -31.80 7.57
CA ILE A 653 19.85 -30.34 7.70
C ILE A 653 19.08 -29.89 8.95
N VAL A 654 19.78 -29.22 9.86
CA VAL A 654 19.21 -28.54 11.02
C VAL A 654 19.47 -27.04 10.86
N VAL A 655 18.50 -26.20 11.18
CA VAL A 655 18.59 -24.74 11.08
C VAL A 655 18.37 -24.13 12.46
N LEU A 656 19.26 -23.25 12.92
CA LEU A 656 19.11 -22.54 14.19
C LEU A 656 18.45 -21.17 13.97
N THR A 657 17.39 -20.87 14.71
CA THR A 657 16.67 -19.58 14.64
C THR A 657 16.60 -18.88 16.00
N SER A 658 16.43 -17.56 15.98
CA SER A 658 16.20 -16.75 17.18
C SER A 658 15.26 -15.57 16.89
N ILE A 659 14.78 -14.90 17.95
CA ILE A 659 13.97 -13.67 17.83
C ILE A 659 14.75 -12.47 17.25
N GLU A 660 16.08 -12.55 17.12
CA GLU A 660 16.87 -11.57 16.37
C GLU A 660 16.66 -11.72 14.84
N GLY A 661 16.24 -12.92 14.38
CA GLY A 661 16.01 -13.22 12.97
C GLY A 661 14.80 -12.50 12.39
N GLN A 662 15.03 -11.78 11.30
CA GLN A 662 14.07 -10.91 10.62
C GLN A 662 14.42 -10.80 9.12
N SER A 663 13.44 -10.50 8.27
CA SER A 663 13.66 -10.16 6.85
C SER A 663 14.52 -11.19 6.10
N ALA A 664 15.76 -10.87 5.70
CA ALA A 664 16.63 -11.81 4.99
C ALA A 664 16.91 -13.10 5.80
N THR A 665 16.93 -13.07 7.14
CA THR A 665 17.03 -14.29 7.97
C THR A 665 15.79 -15.16 7.82
N GLU A 666 14.60 -14.57 7.73
CA GLU A 666 13.34 -15.28 7.58
C GLU A 666 13.17 -15.81 6.16
N HIS A 667 13.54 -15.01 5.15
CA HIS A 667 13.61 -15.44 3.75
C HIS A 667 14.57 -16.63 3.58
N ALA A 668 15.74 -16.58 4.24
CA ALA A 668 16.73 -17.66 4.22
C ALA A 668 16.15 -19.00 4.68
N VAL A 669 15.30 -19.03 5.71
CA VAL A 669 14.66 -20.29 6.13
C VAL A 669 13.66 -20.78 5.09
N LEU A 670 12.82 -19.91 4.52
CA LEU A 670 11.86 -20.28 3.46
C LEU A 670 12.56 -20.84 2.21
N VAL A 671 13.71 -20.27 1.84
CA VAL A 671 14.57 -20.73 0.74
C VAL A 671 15.16 -22.11 1.03
N LEU A 672 15.58 -22.39 2.27
CA LEU A 672 16.11 -23.69 2.68
C LEU A 672 15.01 -24.76 2.77
N GLU A 673 13.83 -24.41 3.31
CA GLU A 673 12.64 -25.26 3.44
C GLU A 673 12.16 -25.77 2.08
N ALA A 674 12.03 -24.88 1.10
CA ALA A 674 11.55 -25.21 -0.24
C ALA A 674 12.61 -25.94 -1.11
N ALA A 675 13.87 -26.00 -0.67
CA ALA A 675 14.93 -26.81 -1.30
C ALA A 675 15.08 -28.21 -0.66
N ALA A 676 14.91 -28.34 0.66
CA ALA A 676 15.14 -29.61 1.34
C ALA A 676 14.36 -29.75 2.67
N PRO A 677 14.11 -30.99 3.13
CA PRO A 677 13.57 -31.23 4.47
C PRO A 677 14.57 -30.74 5.53
N ILE A 678 14.22 -29.65 6.22
CA ILE A 678 15.00 -29.06 7.31
C ILE A 678 14.34 -29.32 8.67
N THR A 679 15.14 -29.32 9.74
CA THR A 679 14.63 -29.27 11.12
C THR A 679 15.00 -27.93 11.73
N VAL A 680 14.01 -27.07 12.01
CA VAL A 680 14.26 -25.77 12.66
C VAL A 680 14.29 -25.94 14.18
N VAL A 681 15.31 -25.38 14.84
CA VAL A 681 15.56 -25.50 16.29
C VAL A 681 15.89 -24.12 16.87
N GLY A 682 15.36 -23.80 18.06
CA GLY A 682 15.61 -22.51 18.73
C GLY A 682 14.31 -21.77 19.00
N GLU A 683 14.26 -20.48 18.70
CA GLU A 683 13.10 -19.62 18.99
C GLU A 683 12.43 -19.14 17.70
N PRO A 684 11.13 -18.76 17.75
CA PRO A 684 10.47 -18.09 16.65
C PRO A 684 11.17 -16.80 16.23
N THR A 685 11.15 -16.53 14.92
CA THR A 685 11.64 -15.28 14.33
C THR A 685 10.59 -14.15 14.42
N THR A 686 10.89 -12.94 13.95
CA THR A 686 10.01 -11.77 14.18
C THR A 686 8.62 -11.84 13.53
N GLY A 687 8.49 -12.54 12.41
CA GLY A 687 7.32 -12.44 11.52
C GLY A 687 7.32 -11.16 10.72
N THR A 688 8.46 -10.76 10.15
CA THR A 688 8.63 -9.48 9.44
C THR A 688 9.55 -9.62 8.24
N ASN A 689 8.97 -9.95 7.09
CA ASN A 689 9.70 -10.19 5.85
C ASN A 689 8.99 -9.51 4.67
N GLY A 690 9.79 -9.03 3.71
CA GLY A 690 9.31 -8.26 2.56
C GLY A 690 10.00 -6.91 2.43
N GLU A 691 9.83 -6.33 1.24
CA GLU A 691 10.33 -5.02 0.84
C GLU A 691 9.91 -3.89 1.81
N ILE A 692 10.82 -2.94 2.04
CA ILE A 692 10.60 -1.80 2.95
C ILE A 692 10.41 -0.52 2.13
N ALA A 693 9.18 -0.04 2.02
CA ALA A 693 8.95 1.30 1.48
C ALA A 693 9.39 2.36 2.50
N VAL A 694 10.00 3.43 1.98
CA VAL A 694 10.34 4.64 2.74
C VAL A 694 9.53 5.81 2.18
N ASP A 695 8.93 6.61 3.04
CA ASP A 695 8.31 7.90 2.67
C ASP A 695 8.77 9.02 3.61
N VAL A 696 8.84 10.25 3.10
CA VAL A 696 9.38 11.40 3.84
C VAL A 696 8.24 12.32 4.24
N LEU A 697 8.04 12.46 5.55
CA LEU A 697 7.06 13.37 6.14
C LEU A 697 7.68 14.77 6.38
N PRO A 698 6.85 15.83 6.41
CA PRO A 698 7.25 17.16 6.85
C PRO A 698 8.11 17.15 8.13
N GLY A 699 9.15 17.99 8.17
CA GLY A 699 10.16 17.98 9.24
C GLY A 699 11.33 17.01 9.01
N GLY A 700 11.32 16.27 7.90
CA GLY A 700 12.38 15.30 7.58
C GLY A 700 12.32 14.02 8.42
N VAL A 701 11.11 13.62 8.80
CA VAL A 701 10.86 12.33 9.47
C VAL A 701 10.59 11.28 8.40
N ASN A 702 11.43 10.26 8.35
CA ASN A 702 11.23 9.13 7.44
C ASN A 702 10.32 8.10 8.11
N VAL A 703 9.24 7.69 7.45
CA VAL A 703 8.47 6.49 7.80
C VAL A 703 8.94 5.31 6.96
N THR A 704 9.14 4.17 7.60
CA THR A 704 9.32 2.87 6.93
C THR A 704 8.09 1.98 7.18
N MET A 705 7.83 1.00 6.30
CA MET A 705 6.83 -0.06 6.48
C MET A 705 7.04 -1.21 5.47
N THR A 706 6.58 -2.42 5.80
CA THR A 706 6.56 -3.57 4.88
C THR A 706 5.50 -3.36 3.78
N THR A 707 5.84 -3.58 2.50
CA THR A 707 4.92 -3.44 1.35
C THR A 707 4.74 -4.72 0.52
N MET A 708 5.44 -5.79 0.90
CA MET A 708 5.43 -7.07 0.24
C MET A 708 5.02 -8.15 1.24
N ASP A 709 3.95 -8.89 0.95
CA ASP A 709 3.53 -10.06 1.71
C ASP A 709 4.37 -11.26 1.27
N VAL A 710 5.26 -11.73 2.14
CA VAL A 710 6.10 -12.91 1.91
C VAL A 710 5.49 -14.13 2.58
N ARG A 711 5.40 -15.23 1.84
CA ARG A 711 4.79 -16.49 2.26
C ARG A 711 5.71 -17.68 2.02
N HIS A 712 5.46 -18.75 2.76
CA HIS A 712 6.04 -20.07 2.46
C HIS A 712 5.60 -20.54 1.06
N ALA A 713 6.28 -21.54 0.51
CA ALA A 713 5.98 -22.08 -0.83
C ALA A 713 4.56 -22.67 -0.97
N ASP A 714 3.90 -23.03 0.15
CA ASP A 714 2.51 -23.50 0.21
C ASP A 714 1.47 -22.36 0.33
N GLY A 715 1.90 -21.11 0.42
CA GLY A 715 1.04 -19.94 0.59
C GLY A 715 0.65 -19.62 2.04
N THR A 716 1.20 -20.31 3.04
CA THR A 716 1.01 -19.94 4.45
C THR A 716 1.73 -18.63 4.82
N ARG A 717 1.15 -17.89 5.77
CA ARG A 717 1.57 -16.52 6.12
C ARG A 717 2.76 -16.52 7.09
N LEU A 718 3.82 -15.83 6.72
CA LEU A 718 4.92 -15.50 7.63
C LEU A 718 4.70 -14.19 8.41
N GLN A 719 4.18 -13.14 7.76
CA GLN A 719 4.01 -11.82 8.39
C GLN A 719 3.11 -11.90 9.65
N ARG A 720 3.57 -11.33 10.77
CA ARG A 720 2.94 -11.43 12.11
C ARG A 720 2.81 -12.86 12.68
N VAL A 721 3.63 -13.80 12.18
CA VAL A 721 3.74 -15.17 12.71
C VAL A 721 5.21 -15.50 12.97
N GLY A 722 6.05 -15.36 11.94
CA GLY A 722 7.45 -15.79 11.96
C GLY A 722 7.62 -17.29 11.70
N ILE A 723 8.83 -17.68 11.33
CA ILE A 723 9.26 -19.08 11.27
C ILE A 723 9.05 -19.70 12.65
N GLN A 724 8.24 -20.77 12.72
CA GLN A 724 8.07 -21.53 13.95
C GLN A 724 9.09 -22.68 14.01
N PRO A 725 9.87 -22.83 15.09
CA PRO A 725 10.83 -23.92 15.20
C PRO A 725 10.11 -25.25 15.45
N HIS A 726 10.58 -26.32 14.79
CA HIS A 726 10.10 -27.69 15.01
C HIS A 726 10.49 -28.20 16.40
N VAL A 727 11.59 -27.69 16.97
CA VAL A 727 11.99 -27.89 18.37
C VAL A 727 12.20 -26.53 19.02
N VAL A 728 11.24 -26.08 19.83
CA VAL A 728 11.35 -24.85 20.62
C VAL A 728 12.44 -25.03 21.69
N VAL A 729 13.44 -24.15 21.69
CA VAL A 729 14.51 -24.12 22.69
C VAL A 729 14.73 -22.66 23.11
N HIS A 730 14.32 -22.35 24.34
CA HIS A 730 14.64 -21.08 24.99
C HIS A 730 15.93 -21.20 25.78
N GLN A 731 16.63 -20.06 25.94
CA GLN A 731 17.76 -19.98 26.86
C GLN A 731 17.29 -20.04 28.31
N THR A 732 18.06 -20.68 29.17
CA THR A 732 17.88 -20.65 30.64
C THR A 732 18.80 -19.61 31.29
N ILE A 733 18.46 -19.16 32.50
CA ILE A 733 19.32 -18.22 33.26
C ILE A 733 20.69 -18.87 33.53
N ASP A 734 20.70 -20.15 33.88
CA ASP A 734 21.94 -20.90 34.13
C ASP A 734 22.69 -21.21 32.83
N GLY A 735 22.00 -21.44 31.71
CA GLY A 735 22.61 -21.57 30.38
C GLY A 735 23.36 -20.31 29.97
N VAL A 736 22.72 -19.14 30.09
CA VAL A 736 23.35 -17.82 29.84
C VAL A 736 24.57 -17.60 30.74
N ARG A 737 24.48 -17.93 32.03
CA ARG A 737 25.58 -17.75 33.01
C ARG A 737 26.72 -18.74 32.85
N SER A 738 26.45 -19.95 32.35
CA SER A 738 27.46 -20.99 32.09
C SER A 738 28.05 -20.91 30.67
N GLY A 739 27.57 -20.01 29.82
CA GLY A 739 28.03 -19.87 28.43
C GLY A 739 27.61 -21.03 27.52
N ARG A 740 26.53 -21.74 27.88
CA ARG A 740 26.00 -22.85 27.09
C ARG A 740 25.20 -22.36 25.88
N ASP A 741 25.29 -23.10 24.78
CA ASP A 741 24.55 -22.84 23.56
C ASP A 741 23.42 -23.87 23.44
N GLU A 742 22.36 -23.65 24.22
CA GLU A 742 21.25 -24.61 24.36
C GLU A 742 20.56 -24.98 23.02
N PRO A 743 20.33 -24.05 22.06
CA PRO A 743 19.89 -24.42 20.72
C PRO A 743 20.87 -25.32 19.94
N LEU A 744 22.18 -25.08 20.05
CA LEU A 744 23.20 -25.93 19.41
C LEU A 744 23.32 -27.29 20.09
N GLU A 745 23.28 -27.34 21.43
CA GLU A 745 23.26 -28.57 22.23
C GLU A 745 22.05 -29.44 21.84
N ALA A 746 20.86 -28.85 21.73
CA ALA A 746 19.65 -29.53 21.29
C ALA A 746 19.73 -30.04 19.84
N ALA A 747 20.30 -29.24 18.92
CA ALA A 747 20.54 -29.66 17.55
C ALA A 747 21.53 -30.85 17.46
N GLN A 748 22.60 -30.83 18.26
CA GLN A 748 23.55 -31.94 18.35
C GLN A 748 22.91 -33.20 18.96
N GLN A 749 22.02 -33.05 19.96
CA GLN A 749 21.27 -34.15 20.56
C GLN A 749 20.28 -34.78 19.58
N LEU A 750 19.51 -33.97 18.84
CA LEU A 750 18.60 -34.44 17.80
C LEU A 750 19.35 -35.22 16.70
N LEU A 751 20.57 -34.78 16.36
CA LEU A 751 21.45 -35.48 15.44
C LEU A 751 22.17 -36.71 16.05
N SER A 752 22.21 -36.88 17.37
CA SER A 752 22.89 -38.02 18.03
C SER A 752 21.95 -39.21 18.28
N VAL A 753 20.70 -38.96 18.70
CA VAL A 753 19.64 -39.98 18.89
C VAL A 753 19.39 -40.74 17.58
N ALA A 754 19.51 -40.05 16.44
CA ALA A 754 19.43 -40.60 15.08
C ALA A 754 20.56 -41.58 14.69
N ARG A 755 21.26 -42.19 15.66
CA ARG A 755 22.22 -43.30 15.50
C ARG A 755 21.70 -44.64 16.04
N GLN A 756 20.55 -44.67 16.71
CA GLN A 756 20.03 -45.85 17.43
C GLN A 756 18.85 -46.55 16.73
N ASN A 757 18.36 -45.97 15.63
CA ASN A 757 17.42 -46.55 14.67
C ASN A 757 18.03 -46.48 13.26
#